data_AF-A0A9W4HPL8-F1
#
_entry.id   AF-A0A9W4HPL8-F1
#
_cell.length_a   1.000
_cell.length_b   1.000
_cell.length_c   1.000
_cell.angle_alpha   90.00
_cell.angle_beta   90.00
_cell.angle_gamma   90.00
#
_symmetry.space_group_name_H-M   'P 1'
#
loop_
_entity.id
_entity.type
_entity.pdbx_description
1 polymer ?
#
loop_
_entity_poly.entity_id
_entity_poly.type
_entity_poly.pdbx_seq_one_letter_code
_entity_poly.pdbx_strand_id
1 'polypeptide(L)'
;MPAPNPSIFHDKSWSTPWQSSEFDSEFPPNETIGQRILRQRARPDWASVPPFLSFQSEKPGGWPWGWAIFRTSYTHTSDKDWTKAIEKLDQSCLNGLTTFELSWARSGYNTIGMIRDGYRNVIFEDPALEGASVATIRTKHLEWIKGHGLSCCSGTPRLDYCLLLDDRCVRSILASAEPVQPVLMQPGSLSIPYPPGAMVGYVNAVDSCFDPEDSDDDTGEFYQGMVRVHLDCLFKFALYCEDLMTGEHEWGDWGMDSPHTQEVYTDGYFTTTEIKEMFLSSPDGQVKRTASVTEAEGPSGKTIIDFGQNLVGKLCIHHLKKQSGTKLTFIHAEVMEHGELGVRPLREAKCTDEIITSNQDLREWSPRYTFHGFRYVQVEGWTPADDICPLSKESISASVMHTDMERTGYFSCSHPMVNKLHENAVWSMRGNFLSIPTDCPQRDERLGWTGDIQVFYWLQDVALEQRSNAHSIPPLVVPNAIEDLWSSIPHAVWDDVTVLTPWALFQSFGDVEILRRQYESMVSWVDKGIPRGSDGLWDIECWQLGDWLDPTAPPSQPGNSRTNTTLVADAYLVKVTMVVAEISDLLHETSNATCYRAEYLRLQSVLALVFSLLNSEEQYITAGKRLAYLVRLAGFRVSTGFVGTPIITEALTRAGYPQLAYRMLQEKGCPSWICPITMGATSIWELWDSMKPDGSINGGEMTSFNHYALGSIVNWLHTTVAGISPLSPGWSQIKVQPVPGGIITFAKATYEAPGGRVECAWEVRNNQEFVLDLVVPPNSRALVVLPVDEEEFWVGSGRHSFNRPYSPAPWPPAPIRNFLGQPSADSIA
;
A
#
# COMPACT_ATOMS: atom_id res chain seq x y z
N MET A 1 12.77 11.51 -34.76
CA MET A 1 11.41 10.94 -34.66
C MET A 1 10.43 12.07 -34.92
N PRO A 2 9.36 11.88 -35.70
CA PRO A 2 8.34 12.92 -35.83
C PRO A 2 7.66 13.15 -34.47
N ALA A 3 7.27 14.41 -34.20
CA ALA A 3 6.59 14.81 -32.97
C ALA A 3 5.26 14.05 -32.78
N PRO A 4 4.79 13.84 -31.53
CA PRO A 4 3.47 13.26 -31.30
C PRO A 4 2.42 14.13 -32.00
N ASN A 5 1.59 13.47 -32.82
CA ASN A 5 0.47 14.08 -33.52
C ASN A 5 -0.43 14.82 -32.50
N PRO A 6 -0.86 16.06 -32.76
CA PRO A 6 -1.73 16.78 -31.84
C PRO A 6 -3.01 15.97 -31.57
N SER A 7 -3.47 16.00 -30.32
CA SER A 7 -4.66 15.32 -29.81
C SER A 7 -5.83 15.38 -30.82
N ILE A 8 -6.37 14.22 -31.18
CA ILE A 8 -7.52 14.07 -32.07
C ILE A 8 -8.85 14.57 -31.45
N PHE A 9 -8.82 15.16 -30.24
CA PHE A 9 -9.99 15.37 -29.38
C PHE A 9 -10.20 16.80 -28.87
N HIS A 10 -9.40 17.78 -29.30
CA HIS A 10 -9.59 19.17 -28.89
C HIS A 10 -9.60 20.12 -30.09
N ASP A 11 -10.73 20.80 -30.36
CA ASP A 11 -10.73 22.27 -30.41
C ASP A 11 -12.15 22.89 -30.46
N LYS A 12 -12.15 24.20 -30.18
CA LYS A 12 -13.15 25.09 -29.62
C LYS A 12 -14.21 25.58 -30.62
N SER A 13 -15.42 25.72 -30.09
CA SER A 13 -16.58 26.42 -30.65
C SER A 13 -17.31 25.74 -31.81
N TRP A 14 -18.57 25.44 -31.56
CA TRP A 14 -19.51 24.79 -32.47
C TRP A 14 -20.04 25.78 -33.51
N SER A 15 -19.54 25.66 -34.75
CA SER A 15 -20.26 26.12 -35.95
C SER A 15 -19.82 25.41 -37.24
N THR A 16 -18.70 24.68 -37.22
CA THR A 16 -18.21 23.94 -38.41
C THR A 16 -17.73 22.53 -38.08
N PRO A 17 -17.87 21.60 -39.04
CA PRO A 17 -17.33 20.25 -38.95
C PRO A 17 -15.84 20.16 -38.58
N TRP A 18 -15.44 19.25 -37.68
CA TRP A 18 -14.01 18.91 -37.46
C TRP A 18 -13.35 18.41 -38.74
N GLN A 19 -12.08 18.78 -38.95
CA GLN A 19 -11.25 18.43 -40.11
C GLN A 19 -10.04 17.64 -39.63
N SER A 20 -9.78 16.47 -40.21
CA SER A 20 -8.43 15.88 -40.17
C SER A 20 -7.82 15.97 -41.55
N SER A 21 -6.68 16.66 -41.59
CA SER A 21 -5.82 16.72 -42.78
C SER A 21 -5.38 15.34 -43.29
N GLU A 22 -5.48 14.30 -42.45
CA GLU A 22 -5.07 12.93 -42.76
C GLU A 22 -6.17 12.14 -43.49
N PHE A 23 -7.45 12.56 -43.41
CA PHE A 23 -8.58 11.83 -44.01
C PHE A 23 -9.59 12.71 -44.78
N ASP A 24 -9.29 13.99 -45.03
CA ASP A 24 -10.14 14.93 -45.77
C ASP A 24 -10.56 14.43 -47.17
N SER A 25 -9.77 13.57 -47.81
CA SER A 25 -10.11 12.98 -49.10
C SER A 25 -11.09 11.80 -49.02
N GLU A 26 -11.23 11.16 -47.85
CA GLU A 26 -12.11 9.99 -47.64
C GLU A 26 -13.46 10.35 -46.99
N PHE A 27 -13.58 11.47 -46.28
CA PHE A 27 -14.76 11.82 -45.46
C PHE A 27 -15.23 13.28 -45.65
N PRO A 28 -16.15 13.55 -46.60
CA PRO A 28 -16.54 14.92 -46.94
C PRO A 28 -17.47 15.54 -45.88
N PRO A 29 -17.21 16.78 -45.41
CA PRO A 29 -18.01 17.42 -44.35
C PRO A 29 -19.44 17.79 -44.77
N ASN A 30 -19.71 17.89 -46.07
CA ASN A 30 -21.03 18.22 -46.62
C ASN A 30 -21.74 17.00 -47.22
N GLU A 31 -21.30 15.79 -46.84
CA GLU A 31 -21.90 14.55 -47.32
C GLU A 31 -23.35 14.41 -46.82
N THR A 32 -24.29 14.29 -47.76
CA THR A 32 -25.68 13.94 -47.45
C THR A 32 -25.78 12.52 -46.92
N ILE A 33 -26.83 12.20 -46.15
CA ILE A 33 -27.06 10.84 -45.64
C ILE A 33 -27.02 9.79 -46.77
N GLY A 34 -27.59 10.12 -47.94
CA GLY A 34 -27.59 9.24 -49.11
C GLY A 34 -26.20 9.02 -49.69
N GLN A 35 -25.36 10.05 -49.76
CA GLN A 35 -23.97 9.92 -50.21
C GLN A 35 -23.14 9.08 -49.24
N ARG A 36 -23.34 9.27 -47.92
CA ARG A 36 -22.67 8.49 -46.88
C ARG A 36 -23.06 7.01 -46.93
N ILE A 37 -24.35 6.72 -47.06
CA ILE A 37 -24.85 5.35 -47.23
C ILE A 37 -24.25 4.71 -48.49
N LEU A 38 -24.17 5.45 -49.60
CA LEU A 38 -23.56 4.94 -50.83
C LEU A 38 -22.06 4.65 -50.66
N ARG A 39 -21.32 5.52 -49.96
CA ARG A 39 -19.89 5.34 -49.66
C ARG A 39 -19.65 4.16 -48.72
N GLN A 40 -20.44 4.02 -47.67
CA GLN A 40 -20.40 2.87 -46.77
C GLN A 40 -20.73 1.56 -47.50
N ARG A 41 -21.76 1.56 -48.37
CA ARG A 41 -22.10 0.40 -49.21
C ARG A 41 -21.04 0.07 -50.27
N ALA A 42 -20.23 1.03 -50.67
CA ALA A 42 -19.10 0.82 -51.58
C ALA A 42 -17.89 0.17 -50.89
N ARG A 43 -17.91 0.01 -49.55
CA ARG A 43 -16.92 -0.70 -48.73
C ARG A 43 -17.51 -2.04 -48.29
N PRO A 44 -17.39 -3.13 -49.09
CA PRO A 44 -17.96 -4.42 -48.75
C PRO A 44 -17.38 -5.04 -47.46
N ASP A 45 -16.21 -4.58 -47.02
CA ASP A 45 -15.60 -4.87 -45.71
C ASP A 45 -16.35 -4.25 -44.52
N TRP A 46 -17.33 -3.37 -44.77
CA TRP A 46 -18.19 -2.70 -43.77
C TRP A 46 -19.64 -3.22 -43.78
N ALA A 47 -19.95 -4.31 -44.50
CA ALA A 47 -21.32 -4.74 -44.74
C ALA A 47 -22.07 -5.34 -43.51
N SER A 48 -21.36 -5.66 -42.42
CA SER A 48 -21.95 -6.14 -41.16
C SER A 48 -21.61 -5.18 -40.01
N VAL A 49 -22.47 -4.17 -39.85
CA VAL A 49 -22.30 -3.12 -38.84
C VAL A 49 -23.16 -3.45 -37.62
N PRO A 50 -22.61 -3.49 -36.40
CA PRO A 50 -23.41 -3.53 -35.18
C PRO A 50 -24.44 -2.38 -35.13
N PRO A 51 -25.64 -2.57 -34.55
CA PRO A 51 -26.69 -1.54 -34.49
C PRO A 51 -26.19 -0.16 -34.01
N PHE A 52 -25.37 -0.14 -32.95
CA PHE A 52 -24.70 1.05 -32.42
C PHE A 52 -23.91 1.87 -33.46
N LEU A 53 -23.28 1.23 -34.45
CA LEU A 53 -22.49 1.88 -35.50
C LEU A 53 -23.32 2.19 -36.76
N SER A 54 -24.60 1.78 -36.78
CA SER A 54 -25.50 1.86 -37.94
C SER A 54 -26.38 3.13 -37.98
N PHE A 55 -26.15 4.09 -37.08
CA PHE A 55 -27.05 5.22 -36.87
C PHE A 55 -27.30 6.06 -38.13
N GLN A 56 -28.58 6.20 -38.49
CA GLN A 56 -29.08 7.06 -39.54
C GLN A 56 -29.66 8.33 -38.91
N SER A 57 -28.89 9.41 -38.85
CA SER A 57 -29.47 10.73 -38.58
C SER A 57 -30.20 11.20 -39.84
N GLU A 58 -31.49 11.53 -39.75
CA GLU A 58 -32.28 12.04 -40.88
C GLU A 58 -31.79 13.40 -41.44
N LYS A 59 -30.78 14.03 -40.82
CA LYS A 59 -30.22 15.31 -41.25
C LYS A 59 -28.88 15.17 -42.00
N PRO A 60 -28.63 15.99 -43.03
CA PRO A 60 -27.30 16.12 -43.66
C PRO A 60 -26.24 16.49 -42.61
N GLY A 61 -25.08 15.83 -42.65
CA GLY A 61 -24.04 15.99 -41.63
C GLY A 61 -24.25 15.14 -40.37
N GLY A 62 -25.16 14.16 -40.38
CA GLY A 62 -25.41 13.22 -39.29
C GLY A 62 -24.14 12.70 -38.63
N TRP A 63 -23.84 13.24 -37.45
CA TRP A 63 -22.54 13.14 -36.81
C TRP A 63 -22.35 11.81 -36.09
N PRO A 64 -21.17 11.22 -36.16
CA PRO A 64 -20.89 9.93 -35.54
C PRO A 64 -20.58 9.98 -34.03
N TRP A 65 -20.63 8.80 -33.40
CA TRP A 65 -20.64 8.48 -31.96
C TRP A 65 -19.45 9.06 -31.14
N GLY A 66 -19.59 9.20 -29.82
CA GLY A 66 -18.64 9.85 -28.90
C GLY A 66 -19.33 10.34 -27.62
N TRP A 67 -18.62 10.86 -26.62
CA TRP A 67 -19.24 11.32 -25.37
C TRP A 67 -19.51 12.83 -25.36
N ALA A 68 -20.67 13.25 -24.89
CA ALA A 68 -20.87 14.62 -24.41
C ALA A 68 -20.34 14.70 -22.98
N ILE A 69 -19.29 15.49 -22.74
CA ILE A 69 -18.52 15.54 -21.50
C ILE A 69 -18.69 16.92 -20.85
N PHE A 70 -19.29 16.97 -19.67
CA PHE A 70 -19.50 18.18 -18.90
C PHE A 70 -18.46 18.29 -17.78
N ARG A 71 -17.70 19.39 -17.76
CA ARG A 71 -16.82 19.74 -16.64
C ARG A 71 -17.63 20.49 -15.59
N THR A 72 -17.64 19.99 -14.36
CA THR A 72 -18.27 20.67 -13.20
C THR A 72 -17.30 20.97 -12.07
N SER A 73 -16.00 20.81 -12.33
CA SER A 73 -14.90 21.09 -11.41
C SER A 73 -13.89 22.07 -11.99
N TYR A 74 -13.95 23.31 -11.53
CA TYR A 74 -13.14 24.46 -11.90
C TYR A 74 -12.40 25.02 -10.69
N THR A 75 -12.95 24.94 -9.48
CA THR A 75 -12.31 25.50 -8.28
C THR A 75 -11.23 24.59 -7.70
N HIS A 76 -11.48 23.27 -7.69
CA HIS A 76 -10.61 22.29 -7.04
C HIS A 76 -9.69 21.53 -8.01
N THR A 77 -9.95 21.63 -9.31
CA THR A 77 -9.19 20.96 -10.37
C THR A 77 -8.51 22.00 -11.25
N SER A 78 -7.18 21.94 -11.36
CA SER A 78 -6.43 22.83 -12.24
C SER A 78 -6.68 22.52 -13.72
N ASP A 79 -6.56 23.51 -14.61
CA ASP A 79 -6.72 23.28 -16.07
C ASP A 79 -5.71 22.26 -16.62
N LYS A 80 -4.54 22.17 -15.98
CA LYS A 80 -3.53 21.17 -16.32
C LYS A 80 -3.98 19.75 -15.97
N ASP A 81 -4.58 19.60 -14.80
CA ASP A 81 -5.09 18.32 -14.29
C ASP A 81 -6.31 17.86 -15.08
N TRP A 82 -7.22 18.80 -15.38
CA TRP A 82 -8.32 18.59 -16.31
C TRP A 82 -7.84 18.10 -17.69
N THR A 83 -6.88 18.81 -18.29
CA THR A 83 -6.32 18.44 -19.59
C THR A 83 -5.77 17.02 -19.59
N LYS A 84 -4.96 16.68 -18.58
CA LYS A 84 -4.40 15.34 -18.43
C LYS A 84 -5.46 14.26 -18.24
N ALA A 85 -6.50 14.54 -17.47
CA ALA A 85 -7.59 13.58 -17.26
C ALA A 85 -8.35 13.31 -18.55
N ILE A 86 -8.61 14.34 -19.37
CA ILE A 86 -9.23 14.16 -20.69
C ILE A 86 -8.31 13.37 -21.63
N GLU A 87 -7.02 13.71 -21.73
CA GLU A 87 -6.04 12.95 -22.54
C GLU A 87 -6.05 11.46 -22.19
N LYS A 88 -6.13 11.14 -20.89
CA LYS A 88 -6.14 9.77 -20.40
C LYS A 88 -7.45 9.04 -20.67
N LEU A 89 -8.58 9.70 -20.50
CA LEU A 89 -9.91 9.18 -20.86
C LEU A 89 -9.95 8.85 -22.35
N ASP A 90 -9.46 9.76 -23.19
CA ASP A 90 -9.38 9.60 -24.64
C ASP A 90 -8.51 8.40 -25.03
N GLN A 91 -7.34 8.26 -24.41
CA GLN A 91 -6.45 7.12 -24.64
C GLN A 91 -7.10 5.80 -24.21
N SER A 92 -7.86 5.78 -23.12
CA SER A 92 -8.63 4.61 -22.68
C SER A 92 -9.67 4.21 -23.72
N CYS A 93 -10.47 5.17 -24.20
CA CYS A 93 -11.46 4.93 -25.25
C CYS A 93 -10.81 4.37 -26.52
N LEU A 94 -9.67 4.93 -26.96
CA LEU A 94 -8.93 4.43 -28.13
C LEU A 94 -8.41 2.99 -27.95
N ASN A 95 -7.94 2.64 -26.76
CA ASN A 95 -7.45 1.29 -26.47
C ASN A 95 -8.61 0.29 -26.41
N GLY A 96 -9.75 0.68 -25.83
CA GLY A 96 -10.99 -0.10 -25.85
C GLY A 96 -11.45 -0.40 -27.28
N LEU A 97 -11.40 0.61 -28.16
CA LEU A 97 -11.70 0.45 -29.58
C LEU A 97 -10.77 -0.52 -30.30
N THR A 98 -9.47 -0.39 -30.07
CA THR A 98 -8.45 -1.26 -30.67
C THR A 98 -8.63 -2.71 -30.19
N THR A 99 -8.98 -2.91 -28.92
CA THR A 99 -9.26 -4.24 -28.36
C THR A 99 -10.48 -4.90 -29.02
N PHE A 100 -11.55 -4.12 -29.20
CA PHE A 100 -12.77 -4.59 -29.86
C PHE A 100 -12.53 -4.89 -31.34
N GLU A 101 -11.78 -4.05 -32.04
CA GLU A 101 -11.38 -4.28 -33.42
C GLU A 101 -10.66 -5.64 -33.61
N LEU A 102 -9.67 -5.93 -32.77
CA LEU A 102 -8.92 -7.20 -32.82
C LEU A 102 -9.82 -8.43 -32.62
N SER A 103 -10.92 -8.28 -31.88
CA SER A 103 -11.94 -9.32 -31.71
C SER A 103 -12.71 -9.57 -33.01
N TRP A 104 -13.12 -8.53 -33.72
CA TRP A 104 -13.95 -8.63 -34.94
C TRP A 104 -13.17 -8.86 -36.23
N ALA A 105 -11.90 -8.45 -36.29
CA ALA A 105 -11.01 -8.77 -37.41
C ALA A 105 -10.91 -10.30 -37.64
N ARG A 106 -11.06 -11.11 -36.58
CA ARG A 106 -11.13 -12.58 -36.65
C ARG A 106 -12.35 -13.10 -37.43
N SER A 107 -13.41 -12.31 -37.51
CA SER A 107 -14.64 -12.60 -38.24
C SER A 107 -14.63 -12.06 -39.68
N GLY A 108 -13.51 -11.49 -40.14
CA GLY A 108 -13.33 -11.01 -41.52
C GLY A 108 -13.82 -9.58 -41.79
N TYR A 109 -14.11 -8.80 -40.74
CA TYR A 109 -14.67 -7.46 -40.85
C TYR A 109 -13.67 -6.37 -40.49
N ASN A 110 -13.70 -5.23 -41.20
CA ASN A 110 -12.85 -4.08 -40.92
C ASN A 110 -13.69 -2.91 -40.38
N THR A 111 -13.86 -2.84 -39.06
CA THR A 111 -14.66 -1.80 -38.40
C THR A 111 -13.86 -0.53 -38.06
N ILE A 112 -12.53 -0.54 -38.20
CA ILE A 112 -11.63 0.59 -37.86
C ILE A 112 -11.95 1.86 -38.61
N GLY A 113 -12.02 1.74 -39.94
CA GLY A 113 -12.18 2.89 -40.82
C GLY A 113 -13.51 3.60 -40.56
N MET A 114 -14.55 2.83 -40.22
CA MET A 114 -15.88 3.31 -39.89
C MET A 114 -15.98 3.90 -38.47
N ILE A 115 -15.28 3.31 -37.50
CA ILE A 115 -15.17 3.81 -36.13
C ILE A 115 -14.39 5.14 -36.12
N ARG A 116 -13.26 5.22 -36.83
CA ARG A 116 -12.42 6.43 -36.93
C ARG A 116 -13.02 7.53 -37.81
N ASP A 117 -13.82 7.16 -38.82
CA ASP A 117 -14.72 8.08 -39.57
C ASP A 117 -15.56 8.91 -38.60
N GLY A 118 -15.70 8.46 -37.33
CA GLY A 118 -16.69 9.09 -36.51
C GLY A 118 -16.63 9.20 -35.00
N TYR A 119 -15.65 8.64 -34.32
CA TYR A 119 -15.58 8.81 -32.87
C TYR A 119 -15.20 10.24 -32.44
N ARG A 120 -16.09 11.05 -31.83
CA ARG A 120 -15.74 12.42 -31.37
C ARG A 120 -16.41 12.79 -30.04
N ASN A 121 -15.59 13.03 -29.01
CA ASN A 121 -16.04 13.62 -27.75
C ASN A 121 -16.38 15.10 -27.92
N VAL A 122 -17.35 15.58 -27.16
CA VAL A 122 -17.80 16.98 -27.10
C VAL A 122 -17.60 17.46 -25.68
N ILE A 123 -16.75 18.45 -25.48
CA ILE A 123 -16.44 18.95 -24.14
C ILE A 123 -17.17 20.27 -23.90
N PHE A 124 -17.95 20.31 -22.81
CA PHE A 124 -18.65 21.50 -22.34
C PHE A 124 -17.86 22.15 -21.21
N GLU A 125 -17.14 23.21 -21.55
CA GLU A 125 -16.35 24.02 -20.62
C GLU A 125 -17.06 25.35 -20.35
N ASP A 126 -18.06 25.30 -19.47
CA ASP A 126 -18.78 26.47 -18.96
C ASP A 126 -18.52 26.60 -17.45
N PRO A 127 -17.74 27.58 -16.97
CA PRO A 127 -17.47 27.79 -15.55
C PRO A 127 -18.74 28.00 -14.70
N ALA A 128 -19.88 28.35 -15.30
CA ALA A 128 -21.16 28.42 -14.59
C ALA A 128 -21.71 27.03 -14.18
N LEU A 129 -21.08 25.95 -14.64
CA LEU A 129 -21.39 24.57 -14.27
C LEU A 129 -20.65 24.09 -13.02
N GLU A 130 -19.87 24.92 -12.36
CA GLU A 130 -19.22 24.56 -11.10
C GLU A 130 -20.24 24.01 -10.09
N GLY A 131 -20.05 22.76 -9.65
CA GLY A 131 -20.94 22.10 -8.69
C GLY A 131 -22.37 21.85 -9.19
N ALA A 132 -22.62 21.91 -10.51
CA ALA A 132 -23.95 21.69 -11.06
C ALA A 132 -24.50 20.28 -10.73
N SER A 133 -25.79 20.22 -10.44
CA SER A 133 -26.48 18.95 -10.14
C SER A 133 -26.63 18.08 -11.38
N VAL A 134 -26.80 16.77 -11.19
CA VAL A 134 -27.10 15.80 -12.28
C VAL A 134 -28.32 16.23 -13.08
N ALA A 135 -29.37 16.71 -12.41
CA ALA A 135 -30.58 17.22 -13.07
C ALA A 135 -30.27 18.42 -13.99
N THR A 136 -29.42 19.35 -13.53
CA THR A 136 -28.98 20.51 -14.34
C THR A 136 -28.21 20.06 -15.57
N ILE A 137 -27.31 19.09 -15.42
CA ILE A 137 -26.52 18.54 -16.53
C ILE A 137 -27.44 17.83 -17.54
N ARG A 138 -28.39 17.02 -17.06
CA ARG A 138 -29.40 16.35 -17.87
C ARG A 138 -30.21 17.35 -18.70
N THR A 139 -30.74 18.40 -18.08
CA THR A 139 -31.49 19.46 -18.78
C THR A 139 -30.63 20.14 -19.85
N LYS A 140 -29.40 20.55 -19.53
CA LYS A 140 -28.51 21.19 -20.51
C LYS A 140 -28.18 20.29 -21.69
N HIS A 141 -27.97 19.00 -21.43
CA HIS A 141 -27.71 18.02 -22.49
C HIS A 141 -28.93 17.82 -23.38
N LEU A 142 -30.14 17.69 -22.82
CA LEU A 142 -31.39 17.62 -23.58
C LEU A 142 -31.66 18.87 -24.43
N GLU A 143 -31.41 20.06 -23.86
CA GLU A 143 -31.49 21.33 -24.61
C GLU A 143 -30.48 21.37 -25.75
N TRP A 144 -29.26 20.88 -25.53
CA TRP A 144 -28.25 20.77 -26.57
C TRP A 144 -28.68 19.79 -27.67
N ILE A 145 -29.17 18.60 -27.34
CA ILE A 145 -29.72 17.63 -28.31
C ILE A 145 -30.81 18.27 -29.16
N LYS A 146 -31.81 18.89 -28.50
CA LYS A 146 -32.95 19.52 -29.17
C LYS A 146 -32.54 20.74 -30.01
N GLY A 147 -31.60 21.55 -29.53
CA GLY A 147 -31.07 22.72 -30.24
C GLY A 147 -30.37 22.36 -31.54
N HIS A 148 -29.81 21.16 -31.64
CA HIS A 148 -29.24 20.61 -32.88
C HIS A 148 -30.28 19.80 -33.70
N GLY A 149 -31.52 19.73 -33.20
CA GLY A 149 -32.64 18.94 -33.70
C GLY A 149 -32.27 17.48 -33.88
N LEU A 150 -31.60 16.94 -32.86
CA LEU A 150 -31.42 15.53 -32.57
C LEU A 150 -32.51 15.08 -31.58
N SER A 151 -32.63 13.79 -31.35
CA SER A 151 -33.52 13.20 -30.33
C SER A 151 -32.82 12.06 -29.61
N CYS A 152 -33.14 11.83 -28.34
CA CYS A 152 -32.74 10.61 -27.65
C CYS A 152 -33.52 9.42 -28.24
N CYS A 153 -32.85 8.31 -28.48
CA CYS A 153 -33.41 7.12 -29.12
C CYS A 153 -32.70 5.90 -28.53
N SER A 154 -33.47 5.05 -27.86
CA SER A 154 -33.03 3.85 -27.12
C SER A 154 -31.82 3.17 -27.76
N GLY A 155 -30.65 3.40 -27.19
CA GLY A 155 -29.42 2.73 -27.60
C GLY A 155 -28.28 3.61 -28.09
N THR A 156 -28.39 4.94 -28.01
CA THR A 156 -27.33 5.83 -28.49
C THR A 156 -26.54 6.42 -27.32
N PRO A 157 -25.45 5.78 -26.84
CA PRO A 157 -24.62 6.24 -25.73
C PRO A 157 -24.26 7.73 -25.73
N ARG A 158 -24.12 8.39 -26.88
CA ARG A 158 -23.84 9.83 -26.98
C ARG A 158 -25.04 10.73 -26.62
N LEU A 159 -26.24 10.29 -26.93
CA LEU A 159 -27.47 11.07 -26.84
C LEU A 159 -28.27 10.66 -25.61
N ASP A 160 -28.34 9.36 -25.35
CA ASP A 160 -29.02 8.79 -24.20
C ASP A 160 -28.18 8.95 -22.94
N TYR A 161 -26.85 9.00 -23.05
CA TYR A 161 -25.96 9.22 -21.91
C TYR A 161 -24.99 10.39 -22.17
N CYS A 162 -24.72 11.19 -21.13
CA CYS A 162 -23.61 12.16 -21.15
C CYS A 162 -22.67 11.89 -19.98
N LEU A 163 -21.39 12.24 -20.12
CA LEU A 163 -20.41 12.11 -19.06
C LEU A 163 -20.35 13.40 -18.25
N LEU A 164 -20.39 13.25 -16.93
CA LEU A 164 -20.18 14.30 -15.95
C LEU A 164 -18.85 14.03 -15.23
N LEU A 165 -17.89 14.93 -15.40
CA LEU A 165 -16.62 14.88 -14.69
C LEU A 165 -16.60 15.96 -13.60
N ASP A 166 -16.83 15.50 -12.38
CA ASP A 166 -16.60 16.27 -11.16
C ASP A 166 -15.14 16.14 -10.69
N ASP A 167 -14.81 16.82 -9.58
CA ASP A 167 -13.45 16.79 -9.02
C ASP A 167 -12.99 15.38 -8.65
N ARG A 168 -13.94 14.51 -8.25
CA ARG A 168 -13.64 13.12 -7.88
C ARG A 168 -13.28 12.29 -9.11
N CYS A 169 -14.03 12.45 -10.21
CA CYS A 169 -13.68 11.84 -11.50
C CYS A 169 -12.28 12.26 -11.94
N VAL A 170 -11.97 13.56 -11.93
CA VAL A 170 -10.66 14.05 -12.41
C VAL A 170 -9.52 13.47 -11.57
N ARG A 171 -9.62 13.52 -10.23
CA ARG A 171 -8.60 12.93 -9.35
C ARG A 171 -8.47 11.42 -9.54
N SER A 172 -9.60 10.71 -9.65
CA SER A 172 -9.63 9.26 -9.86
C SER A 172 -8.95 8.87 -11.18
N ILE A 173 -9.25 9.59 -12.27
CA ILE A 173 -8.60 9.39 -13.57
C ILE A 173 -7.10 9.64 -13.47
N LEU A 174 -6.67 10.71 -12.79
CA LEU A 174 -5.24 11.02 -12.66
C LEU A 174 -4.49 10.00 -11.79
N ALA A 175 -5.13 9.45 -10.76
CA ALA A 175 -4.54 8.46 -9.87
C ALA A 175 -4.47 7.05 -10.48
N SER A 176 -5.23 6.75 -11.54
CA SER A 176 -5.27 5.41 -12.14
C SER A 176 -3.98 5.05 -12.89
N ALA A 177 -3.82 3.78 -13.28
CA ALA A 177 -2.75 3.38 -14.20
C ALA A 177 -2.90 4.04 -15.59
N GLU A 178 -1.80 4.15 -16.34
CA GLU A 178 -1.85 4.60 -17.74
C GLU A 178 -2.56 3.55 -18.62
N PRO A 179 -3.43 3.97 -19.57
CA PRO A 179 -4.16 3.02 -20.41
C PRO A 179 -3.21 2.13 -21.24
N VAL A 180 -3.32 0.81 -21.07
CA VAL A 180 -2.45 -0.18 -21.71
C VAL A 180 -2.86 -0.40 -23.17
N GLN A 181 -1.91 -0.35 -24.12
CA GLN A 181 -2.19 -0.73 -25.51
C GLN A 181 -2.39 -2.25 -25.64
N PRO A 182 -3.41 -2.71 -26.39
CA PRO A 182 -3.65 -4.13 -26.57
C PRO A 182 -2.50 -4.81 -27.35
N VAL A 183 -2.01 -5.94 -26.84
CA VAL A 183 -0.96 -6.75 -27.48
C VAL A 183 -1.58 -7.80 -28.39
N LEU A 184 -1.09 -7.92 -29.63
CA LEU A 184 -1.49 -8.94 -30.61
C LEU A 184 -1.22 -10.36 -30.06
N MET A 185 -2.28 -11.14 -29.83
CA MET A 185 -2.17 -12.59 -29.61
C MET A 185 -2.02 -13.35 -30.94
N GLN A 186 -1.28 -14.47 -30.92
CA GLN A 186 -1.09 -15.30 -32.11
C GLN A 186 -2.43 -15.88 -32.64
N PRO A 187 -2.58 -16.05 -33.97
CA PRO A 187 -3.77 -16.65 -34.56
C PRO A 187 -4.03 -18.06 -33.99
N GLY A 188 -5.22 -18.30 -33.43
CA GLY A 188 -5.64 -19.61 -32.89
C GLY A 188 -6.00 -19.63 -31.40
N SER A 189 -5.78 -18.54 -30.66
CA SER A 189 -6.24 -18.43 -29.26
C SER A 189 -7.74 -18.10 -29.17
N LEU A 190 -8.53 -18.94 -28.48
CA LEU A 190 -9.96 -18.76 -28.22
C LEU A 190 -10.26 -17.74 -27.10
N SER A 191 -9.24 -17.15 -26.45
CA SER A 191 -9.46 -16.16 -25.40
C SER A 191 -9.69 -14.76 -25.98
N ILE A 192 -10.77 -14.10 -25.54
CA ILE A 192 -10.93 -12.64 -25.60
C ILE A 192 -9.79 -12.03 -24.75
N PRO A 193 -9.16 -10.90 -25.14
CA PRO A 193 -8.20 -10.23 -24.26
C PRO A 193 -8.87 -9.94 -22.92
N TYR A 194 -8.34 -10.52 -21.83
CA TYR A 194 -8.80 -10.29 -20.47
C TYR A 194 -8.85 -8.78 -20.18
N PRO A 195 -9.91 -8.23 -19.55
CA PRO A 195 -9.72 -7.04 -18.76
C PRO A 195 -8.92 -7.41 -17.48
N PRO A 196 -7.92 -6.63 -17.05
CA PRO A 196 -7.52 -6.64 -15.64
C PRO A 196 -8.74 -6.21 -14.79
N GLY A 197 -8.98 -6.67 -13.57
CA GLY A 197 -8.03 -6.84 -12.48
C GLY A 197 -7.88 -5.51 -11.74
N ALA A 198 -8.68 -5.30 -10.68
CA ALA A 198 -8.74 -4.15 -9.75
C ALA A 198 -9.33 -2.82 -10.28
N MET A 199 -9.94 -2.04 -9.36
CA MET A 199 -10.71 -0.81 -9.64
C MET A 199 -9.80 0.38 -9.96
N VAL A 200 -10.05 1.02 -11.09
CA VAL A 200 -9.26 2.14 -11.66
C VAL A 200 -10.20 3.26 -12.15
N GLY A 201 -9.69 4.51 -12.20
CA GLY A 201 -10.31 5.75 -12.71
C GLY A 201 -11.74 5.66 -13.28
N TYR A 202 -12.67 6.49 -12.80
CA TYR A 202 -14.07 6.44 -13.24
C TYR A 202 -14.63 7.77 -13.78
N VAL A 203 -15.71 7.67 -14.54
CA VAL A 203 -16.57 8.78 -15.00
C VAL A 203 -18.00 8.56 -14.52
N ASN A 204 -18.79 9.63 -14.37
CA ASN A 204 -20.22 9.49 -14.14
C ASN A 204 -20.94 9.57 -15.49
N ALA A 205 -21.68 8.54 -15.90
CA ALA A 205 -22.58 8.55 -17.04
C ALA A 205 -24.00 8.90 -16.57
N VAL A 206 -24.50 10.04 -17.03
CA VAL A 206 -25.84 10.57 -16.73
C VAL A 206 -26.80 10.13 -17.80
N ASP A 207 -27.87 9.44 -17.41
CA ASP A 207 -28.97 9.04 -18.27
C ASP A 207 -29.84 10.24 -18.59
N SER A 208 -30.01 10.49 -19.87
CA SER A 208 -30.69 11.65 -20.42
C SER A 208 -32.18 11.41 -20.60
N CYS A 209 -32.58 10.14 -20.64
CA CYS A 209 -33.97 9.71 -20.80
C CYS A 209 -34.65 9.41 -19.46
N PHE A 210 -33.87 9.26 -18.39
CA PHE A 210 -34.40 9.03 -17.04
C PHE A 210 -35.26 10.21 -16.55
N ASP A 211 -36.51 9.90 -16.22
CA ASP A 211 -37.47 10.82 -15.59
C ASP A 211 -37.76 10.35 -14.16
N PRO A 212 -37.21 11.03 -13.12
CA PRO A 212 -37.41 10.64 -11.72
C PRO A 212 -38.88 10.70 -11.26
N GLU A 213 -39.76 11.33 -12.03
CA GLU A 213 -41.18 11.49 -11.70
C GLU A 213 -42.09 10.51 -12.46
N ASP A 214 -41.52 9.63 -13.30
CA ASP A 214 -42.28 8.61 -14.02
C ASP A 214 -42.74 7.50 -13.06
N SER A 215 -44.05 7.34 -12.92
CA SER A 215 -44.65 6.36 -12.02
C SER A 215 -44.51 4.91 -12.50
N ASP A 216 -44.18 4.71 -13.78
CA ASP A 216 -43.96 3.40 -14.39
C ASP A 216 -42.47 3.01 -14.41
N ASP A 217 -41.59 3.80 -13.79
CA ASP A 217 -40.16 3.48 -13.68
C ASP A 217 -39.90 2.43 -12.59
N ASP A 218 -39.95 1.16 -12.99
CA ASP A 218 -39.66 0.00 -12.15
C ASP A 218 -38.20 -0.04 -11.62
N THR A 219 -37.32 0.87 -12.05
CA THR A 219 -35.92 0.98 -11.56
C THR A 219 -35.77 1.84 -10.30
N GLY A 220 -36.85 2.53 -9.90
CA GLY A 220 -36.86 3.75 -9.08
C GLY A 220 -36.48 3.67 -7.60
N GLU A 221 -36.16 2.51 -7.02
CA GLU A 221 -35.64 2.49 -5.63
C GLU A 221 -34.11 2.65 -5.56
N PHE A 222 -33.36 2.21 -6.59
CA PHE A 222 -31.89 2.10 -6.52
C PHE A 222 -31.12 2.80 -7.65
N TYR A 223 -31.83 3.38 -8.62
CA TYR A 223 -31.24 4.11 -9.75
C TYR A 223 -31.83 5.53 -9.85
N GLN A 224 -30.96 6.55 -9.91
CA GLN A 224 -31.36 7.96 -9.99
C GLN A 224 -30.99 8.61 -11.34
N GLY A 225 -30.92 7.80 -12.40
CA GLY A 225 -30.58 8.26 -13.75
C GLY A 225 -29.12 8.66 -13.92
N MET A 226 -28.22 8.02 -13.17
CA MET A 226 -26.77 8.19 -13.29
C MET A 226 -26.08 6.92 -12.82
N VAL A 227 -25.02 6.51 -13.51
CA VAL A 227 -24.12 5.42 -13.11
C VAL A 227 -22.66 5.86 -13.13
N ARG A 228 -21.85 5.26 -12.28
CA ARG A 228 -20.40 5.45 -12.30
C ARG A 228 -19.76 4.30 -13.07
N VAL A 229 -18.94 4.65 -14.06
CA VAL A 229 -18.38 3.70 -15.02
C VAL A 229 -16.86 3.80 -14.98
N HIS A 230 -16.19 2.67 -14.72
CA HIS A 230 -14.73 2.60 -14.83
C HIS A 230 -14.29 2.89 -16.27
N LEU A 231 -13.15 3.58 -16.42
CA LEU A 231 -12.60 3.93 -17.72
C LEU A 231 -12.38 2.70 -18.63
N ASP A 232 -11.94 1.57 -18.07
CA ASP A 232 -11.72 0.31 -18.83
C ASP A 232 -13.03 -0.37 -19.26
N CYS A 233 -14.13 -0.02 -18.61
CA CYS A 233 -15.47 -0.55 -18.87
C CYS A 233 -16.34 0.43 -19.65
N LEU A 234 -15.92 1.70 -19.80
CA LEU A 234 -16.66 2.76 -20.47
C LEU A 234 -17.09 2.39 -21.89
N PHE A 235 -16.20 1.75 -22.65
CA PHE A 235 -16.53 1.31 -24.00
C PHE A 235 -17.47 0.11 -24.03
N LYS A 236 -17.36 -0.80 -23.05
CA LYS A 236 -18.29 -1.94 -22.92
C LYS A 236 -19.68 -1.47 -22.51
N PHE A 237 -19.76 -0.55 -21.55
CA PHE A 237 -20.98 0.15 -21.18
C PHE A 237 -21.67 0.67 -22.43
N ALA A 238 -20.99 1.47 -23.25
CA ALA A 238 -21.55 1.98 -24.50
C ALA A 238 -22.07 0.88 -25.46
N LEU A 239 -21.43 -0.28 -25.52
CA LEU A 239 -21.86 -1.39 -26.39
C LEU A 239 -23.08 -2.16 -25.85
N TYR A 240 -23.21 -2.28 -24.54
CA TYR A 240 -24.23 -3.13 -23.90
C TYR A 240 -25.39 -2.32 -23.29
N CYS A 241 -25.32 -0.99 -23.27
CA CYS A 241 -26.40 -0.10 -22.81
C CYS A 241 -27.73 -0.27 -23.57
N GLU A 242 -27.71 -0.75 -24.82
CA GLU A 242 -28.94 -1.03 -25.59
C GLU A 242 -29.86 -2.08 -24.91
N ASP A 243 -29.30 -2.97 -24.09
CA ASP A 243 -30.02 -4.07 -23.43
C ASP A 243 -30.41 -3.76 -21.97
N LEU A 244 -30.21 -2.52 -21.49
CA LEU A 244 -30.65 -2.11 -20.14
C LEU A 244 -32.19 -2.22 -19.96
N MET A 245 -32.93 -2.18 -21.07
CA MET A 245 -34.40 -2.29 -21.08
C MET A 245 -34.92 -3.73 -21.03
N THR A 246 -34.09 -4.77 -21.23
CA THR A 246 -34.54 -6.18 -21.26
C THR A 246 -34.24 -6.97 -19.99
N GLY A 247 -33.55 -6.36 -19.00
CA GLY A 247 -33.70 -6.73 -17.59
C GLY A 247 -32.95 -7.97 -17.08
N GLU A 248 -31.80 -8.38 -17.64
CA GLU A 248 -31.00 -9.48 -17.05
C GLU A 248 -29.46 -9.25 -17.10
N HIS A 249 -28.97 -8.07 -16.73
CA HIS A 249 -27.54 -7.87 -16.47
C HIS A 249 -27.30 -7.26 -15.09
N GLU A 250 -26.63 -7.99 -14.19
CA GLU A 250 -26.23 -7.48 -12.88
C GLU A 250 -25.16 -6.40 -13.07
N TRP A 251 -25.45 -5.17 -12.61
CA TRP A 251 -24.57 -4.00 -12.76
C TRP A 251 -23.10 -4.26 -12.36
N GLY A 252 -22.88 -5.16 -11.39
CA GLY A 252 -21.55 -5.53 -10.89
C GLY A 252 -20.68 -6.37 -11.84
N ASP A 253 -21.24 -7.03 -12.85
CA ASP A 253 -20.49 -7.94 -13.74
C ASP A 253 -19.46 -7.20 -14.62
N TRP A 254 -19.62 -5.89 -14.77
CA TRP A 254 -18.79 -5.07 -15.65
C TRP A 254 -18.10 -3.92 -14.93
N GLY A 255 -18.03 -3.93 -13.60
CA GLY A 255 -17.42 -2.85 -12.84
C GLY A 255 -18.17 -1.52 -13.02
N MET A 256 -19.49 -1.57 -12.89
CA MET A 256 -20.34 -0.38 -12.85
C MET A 256 -20.90 -0.25 -11.44
N ASP A 257 -20.73 0.91 -10.83
CA ASP A 257 -21.28 1.21 -9.51
C ASP A 257 -22.52 2.10 -9.67
N SER A 258 -23.61 1.79 -8.95
CA SER A 258 -24.68 2.78 -8.77
C SER A 258 -24.17 3.85 -7.79
N PRO A 259 -24.18 5.14 -8.16
CA PRO A 259 -23.72 6.23 -7.30
C PRO A 259 -24.57 6.41 -6.03
N HIS A 260 -25.68 5.67 -5.91
CA HIS A 260 -26.52 5.59 -4.73
C HIS A 260 -26.80 4.17 -4.25
N THR A 261 -25.85 3.23 -4.42
CA THR A 261 -25.81 2.09 -3.51
C THR A 261 -25.51 2.61 -2.10
N GLN A 262 -26.56 3.08 -1.45
CA GLN A 262 -26.86 2.75 -0.07
C GLN A 262 -26.30 1.35 0.22
N GLU A 263 -25.09 1.29 0.76
CA GLU A 263 -24.52 0.02 1.17
C GLU A 263 -25.39 -0.51 2.30
N VAL A 264 -26.05 -1.63 2.04
CA VAL A 264 -26.77 -2.38 3.05
C VAL A 264 -25.71 -3.10 3.87
N TYR A 265 -25.30 -2.50 4.98
CA TYR A 265 -24.63 -3.23 6.04
C TYR A 265 -25.66 -4.11 6.72
N THR A 266 -25.47 -5.42 6.67
CA THR A 266 -26.24 -6.35 7.52
C THR A 266 -25.33 -6.77 8.67
N ASP A 267 -25.65 -6.32 9.87
CA ASP A 267 -25.11 -6.89 11.11
C ASP A 267 -25.74 -8.26 11.47
N GLY A 268 -26.69 -8.71 10.64
CA GLY A 268 -27.47 -9.92 10.83
C GLY A 268 -28.84 -9.71 11.50
N TYR A 269 -29.22 -8.49 11.90
CA TYR A 269 -30.52 -8.23 12.56
C TYR A 269 -31.29 -6.98 12.07
N PHE A 270 -30.66 -5.89 11.59
CA PHE A 270 -31.37 -4.77 10.96
C PHE A 270 -30.54 -4.02 9.90
N THR A 271 -31.22 -3.34 8.97
CA THR A 271 -30.60 -2.57 7.89
C THR A 271 -30.57 -1.08 8.23
N THR A 272 -29.39 -0.47 8.22
CA THR A 272 -29.20 0.98 8.18
C THR A 272 -28.35 1.33 6.98
N THR A 273 -28.77 2.35 6.23
CA THR A 273 -28.12 2.76 4.99
C THR A 273 -27.41 4.09 5.14
N GLU A 274 -26.10 4.10 4.88
CA GLU A 274 -25.27 5.29 4.87
C GLU A 274 -24.67 5.53 3.48
N ILE A 275 -24.64 6.79 3.06
CA ILE A 275 -23.99 7.24 1.83
C ILE A 275 -22.51 7.46 2.15
N LYS A 276 -21.64 6.53 1.77
CA LYS A 276 -20.18 6.70 1.91
C LYS A 276 -19.51 7.05 0.57
N GLU A 277 -18.69 8.10 0.59
CA GLU A 277 -17.77 8.41 -0.50
C GLU A 277 -16.54 7.50 -0.39
N MET A 278 -16.54 6.37 -1.11
CA MET A 278 -15.34 5.54 -1.20
C MET A 278 -14.34 6.13 -2.21
N PHE A 279 -13.15 6.47 -1.72
CA PHE A 279 -11.96 6.69 -2.53
C PHE A 279 -10.99 5.53 -2.25
N LEU A 280 -11.08 4.47 -3.04
CA LEU A 280 -10.10 3.38 -3.00
C LEU A 280 -9.05 3.64 -4.08
N SER A 281 -7.79 3.88 -3.68
CA SER A 281 -6.66 3.53 -4.52
C SER A 281 -5.50 3.00 -3.67
N SER A 282 -5.30 1.69 -3.71
CA SER A 282 -3.94 1.15 -3.78
C SER A 282 -3.50 1.25 -5.24
N PRO A 283 -2.25 1.63 -5.55
CA PRO A 283 -1.74 1.48 -6.91
C PRO A 283 -1.78 0.01 -7.33
N ASP A 284 -2.07 -0.23 -8.61
CA ASP A 284 -2.01 -1.54 -9.25
C ASP A 284 -0.56 -2.02 -9.38
N GLY A 285 -0.17 -2.89 -8.47
CA GLY A 285 1.01 -3.72 -8.66
C GLY A 285 0.70 -4.93 -9.52
N GLN A 286 1.52 -5.16 -10.54
CA GLN A 286 1.61 -6.50 -11.11
C GLN A 286 1.95 -7.47 -9.97
N VAL A 287 1.03 -8.41 -9.71
CA VAL A 287 1.30 -9.60 -8.90
C VAL A 287 2.55 -10.27 -9.47
N LYS A 288 3.67 -10.17 -8.76
CA LYS A 288 4.87 -10.95 -9.10
C LYS A 288 4.59 -12.41 -8.76
N ARG A 289 4.21 -13.17 -9.78
CA ARG A 289 4.00 -14.62 -9.72
C ARG A 289 5.35 -15.32 -9.81
N THR A 290 5.85 -15.81 -8.68
CA THR A 290 6.50 -17.13 -8.57
C THR A 290 6.96 -17.35 -7.14
N ALA A 291 6.40 -18.38 -6.51
CA ALA A 291 7.04 -19.08 -5.40
C ALA A 291 7.27 -20.53 -5.88
N SER A 292 8.44 -21.07 -5.58
CA SER A 292 8.81 -22.43 -5.99
C SER A 292 8.13 -23.44 -5.07
N VAL A 293 7.31 -24.32 -5.64
CA VAL A 293 6.66 -25.42 -4.91
C VAL A 293 7.68 -26.49 -4.59
N THR A 294 7.80 -26.85 -3.30
CA THR A 294 8.44 -28.10 -2.87
C THR A 294 7.37 -28.94 -2.21
N GLU A 295 7.14 -30.15 -2.73
CA GLU A 295 6.15 -31.09 -2.19
C GLU A 295 6.71 -31.77 -0.94
N ALA A 296 5.90 -31.87 0.10
CA ALA A 296 6.17 -32.69 1.27
C ALA A 296 4.89 -33.43 1.69
N GLU A 297 5.02 -34.70 2.08
CA GLU A 297 3.95 -35.45 2.74
C GLU A 297 4.09 -35.29 4.26
N GLY A 298 3.00 -34.92 4.93
CA GLY A 298 2.94 -34.88 6.39
C GLY A 298 2.90 -36.29 7.01
N PRO A 299 3.21 -36.45 8.32
CA PRO A 299 3.16 -37.73 9.01
C PRO A 299 1.80 -38.45 8.93
N SER A 300 0.70 -37.71 8.79
CA SER A 300 -0.65 -38.25 8.60
C SER A 300 -0.99 -38.65 7.15
N GLY A 301 -0.06 -38.50 6.20
CA GLY A 301 -0.27 -38.78 4.76
C GLY A 301 -0.97 -37.66 4.00
N LYS A 302 -1.11 -36.47 4.60
CA LYS A 302 -1.69 -35.29 3.96
C LYS A 302 -0.71 -34.64 2.98
N THR A 303 -1.23 -34.13 1.86
CA THR A 303 -0.45 -33.40 0.86
C THR A 303 -0.24 -31.96 1.32
N ILE A 304 1.03 -31.53 1.43
CA ILE A 304 1.40 -30.16 1.82
C ILE A 304 2.32 -29.54 0.76
N ILE A 305 2.01 -28.29 0.43
CA ILE A 305 2.77 -27.43 -0.47
C ILE A 305 3.56 -26.45 0.37
N ASP A 306 4.89 -26.41 0.21
CA ASP A 306 5.76 -25.34 0.74
C ASP A 306 6.10 -24.35 -0.38
N PHE A 307 5.75 -23.08 -0.19
CA PHE A 307 6.09 -21.98 -1.10
C PHE A 307 7.49 -21.38 -0.85
N GLY A 308 8.18 -21.81 0.20
CA GLY A 308 9.53 -21.39 0.58
C GLY A 308 9.61 -19.99 1.20
N GLN A 309 8.49 -19.26 1.27
CA GLN A 309 8.37 -17.91 1.79
C GLN A 309 7.01 -17.76 2.48
N ASN A 310 7.02 -17.25 3.71
CA ASN A 310 5.81 -16.75 4.37
C ASN A 310 5.37 -15.46 3.69
N LEU A 311 4.34 -15.56 2.86
CA LEU A 311 3.83 -14.51 1.98
C LEU A 311 2.40 -14.15 2.38
N VAL A 312 1.87 -13.08 1.78
CA VAL A 312 0.48 -12.67 1.96
C VAL A 312 -0.17 -12.57 0.60
N GLY A 313 -1.37 -13.14 0.48
CA GLY A 313 -2.14 -13.11 -0.75
C GLY A 313 -3.01 -14.35 -0.89
N LYS A 314 -3.02 -14.96 -2.06
CA LYS A 314 -3.98 -16.02 -2.39
C LYS A 314 -3.43 -17.05 -3.36
N LEU A 315 -4.04 -18.23 -3.39
CA LEU A 315 -3.72 -19.25 -4.38
C LEU A 315 -4.22 -18.88 -5.78
N CYS A 316 -3.46 -19.30 -6.79
CA CYS A 316 -3.88 -19.32 -8.18
C CYS A 316 -3.78 -20.75 -8.71
N ILE A 317 -4.91 -21.31 -9.09
CA ILE A 317 -5.03 -22.63 -9.70
C ILE A 317 -5.04 -22.44 -11.22
N HIS A 318 -3.98 -22.87 -11.89
CA HIS A 318 -3.83 -22.69 -13.34
C HIS A 318 -4.72 -23.65 -14.13
N HIS A 319 -4.84 -24.88 -13.64
CA HIS A 319 -5.68 -25.90 -14.25
C HIS A 319 -6.14 -26.91 -13.19
N LEU A 320 -7.44 -27.18 -13.18
CA LEU A 320 -8.03 -28.23 -12.36
C LEU A 320 -9.14 -28.94 -13.14
N LYS A 321 -9.09 -30.28 -13.13
CA LYS A 321 -10.12 -31.16 -13.69
C LYS A 321 -10.35 -32.36 -12.76
N LYS A 322 -11.57 -32.46 -12.22
CA LYS A 322 -12.03 -33.56 -11.36
C LYS A 322 -13.45 -33.95 -11.73
N GLN A 323 -13.93 -35.07 -11.19
CA GLN A 323 -15.34 -35.47 -11.35
C GLN A 323 -16.27 -34.42 -10.71
N SER A 324 -17.41 -34.14 -11.32
CA SER A 324 -18.37 -33.18 -10.74
C SER A 324 -18.79 -33.59 -9.33
N GLY A 325 -18.92 -32.62 -8.44
CA GLY A 325 -19.21 -32.80 -7.02
C GLY A 325 -17.98 -33.13 -6.16
N THR A 326 -16.78 -33.25 -6.73
CA THR A 326 -15.55 -33.42 -5.93
C THR A 326 -15.28 -32.14 -5.15
N LYS A 327 -15.13 -32.26 -3.83
CA LYS A 327 -14.71 -31.16 -2.96
C LYS A 327 -13.19 -31.17 -2.79
N LEU A 328 -12.56 -30.03 -3.04
CA LEU A 328 -11.17 -29.75 -2.73
C LEU A 328 -11.13 -28.72 -1.60
N THR A 329 -10.20 -28.90 -0.66
CA THR A 329 -10.00 -28.00 0.48
C THR A 329 -8.54 -27.56 0.52
N PHE A 330 -8.30 -26.27 0.69
CA PHE A 330 -6.96 -25.67 0.81
C PHE A 330 -6.85 -24.95 2.14
N ILE A 331 -6.05 -25.47 3.07
CA ILE A 331 -5.86 -24.89 4.41
C ILE A 331 -4.50 -24.22 4.45
N HIS A 332 -4.46 -22.94 4.81
CA HIS A 332 -3.26 -22.11 4.77
C HIS A 332 -2.66 -21.96 6.18
N ALA A 333 -1.33 -22.04 6.30
CA ALA A 333 -0.63 -21.74 7.55
C ALA A 333 0.76 -21.13 7.32
N GLU A 334 1.25 -20.38 8.30
CA GLU A 334 2.60 -19.78 8.26
C GLU A 334 3.71 -20.78 8.53
N VAL A 335 3.45 -21.78 9.38
CA VAL A 335 4.45 -22.71 9.90
C VAL A 335 3.96 -24.16 9.94
N MET A 336 4.93 -25.06 10.08
CA MET A 336 4.71 -26.47 10.40
C MET A 336 5.01 -26.70 11.89
N GLU A 337 4.24 -27.57 12.55
CA GLU A 337 4.50 -28.04 13.89
C GLU A 337 4.34 -29.57 13.93
N HIS A 338 5.35 -30.28 14.45
CA HIS A 338 5.38 -31.75 14.47
C HIS A 338 5.12 -32.44 13.11
N GLY A 339 5.47 -31.78 12.00
CA GLY A 339 5.28 -32.29 10.64
C GLY A 339 3.89 -32.04 10.05
N GLU A 340 2.99 -31.38 10.77
CA GLU A 340 1.65 -30.99 10.32
C GLU A 340 1.52 -29.45 10.28
N LEU A 341 0.45 -28.91 9.69
CA LEU A 341 0.23 -27.46 9.68
C LEU A 341 0.02 -26.92 11.10
N GLY A 342 0.74 -25.85 11.44
CA GLY A 342 0.56 -25.09 12.68
C GLY A 342 -0.60 -24.09 12.57
N VAL A 343 -1.84 -24.57 12.65
CA VAL A 343 -3.05 -23.73 12.47
C VAL A 343 -3.60 -23.11 13.76
N ARG A 344 -3.20 -23.62 14.94
CA ARG A 344 -3.64 -23.08 16.24
C ARG A 344 -3.47 -21.55 16.35
N PRO A 345 -2.36 -20.93 15.90
CA PRO A 345 -2.17 -19.49 16.05
C PRO A 345 -3.03 -18.63 15.12
N LEU A 346 -3.77 -19.23 14.19
CA LEU A 346 -4.75 -18.52 13.36
C LEU A 346 -6.02 -18.15 14.15
N ARG A 347 -6.20 -18.71 15.34
CA ARG A 347 -7.37 -18.53 16.22
C ARG A 347 -8.66 -18.88 15.47
N GLU A 348 -9.64 -17.98 15.40
CA GLU A 348 -10.92 -18.24 14.73
C GLU A 348 -10.85 -18.04 13.20
N ALA A 349 -9.75 -17.50 12.67
CA ALA A 349 -9.55 -17.41 11.23
C ALA A 349 -9.30 -18.79 10.62
N LYS A 350 -10.30 -19.32 9.91
CA LYS A 350 -10.22 -20.65 9.29
C LYS A 350 -9.14 -20.76 8.20
N CYS A 351 -8.81 -19.64 7.53
CA CYS A 351 -7.82 -19.59 6.44
C CYS A 351 -7.94 -20.74 5.42
N THR A 352 -9.18 -21.05 5.03
CA THR A 352 -9.52 -22.22 4.21
C THR A 352 -10.30 -21.79 2.97
N ASP A 353 -9.84 -22.23 1.80
CA ASP A 353 -10.56 -22.08 0.54
C ASP A 353 -11.12 -23.45 0.10
N GLU A 354 -12.34 -23.47 -0.44
CA GLU A 354 -12.99 -24.70 -0.91
C GLU A 354 -13.44 -24.57 -2.36
N ILE A 355 -13.25 -25.64 -3.14
CA ILE A 355 -13.75 -25.74 -4.52
C ILE A 355 -14.60 -26.99 -4.65
N ILE A 356 -15.82 -26.83 -5.16
CA ILE A 356 -16.67 -27.94 -5.58
C ILE A 356 -16.65 -27.98 -7.10
N THR A 357 -16.07 -29.03 -7.67
CA THR A 357 -15.87 -29.09 -9.13
C THR A 357 -17.18 -29.39 -9.86
N SER A 358 -17.34 -28.81 -11.04
CA SER A 358 -18.38 -29.18 -11.99
C SER A 358 -17.81 -30.17 -13.02
N ASN A 359 -18.56 -30.46 -14.09
CA ASN A 359 -18.06 -31.24 -15.23
C ASN A 359 -17.17 -30.43 -16.19
N GLN A 360 -16.92 -29.15 -15.89
CA GLN A 360 -16.10 -28.26 -16.73
C GLN A 360 -14.67 -28.16 -16.18
N ASP A 361 -13.71 -27.96 -17.09
CA ASP A 361 -12.32 -27.67 -16.72
C ASP A 361 -12.25 -26.28 -16.07
N LEU A 362 -11.64 -26.20 -14.90
CA LEU A 362 -11.36 -24.93 -14.23
C LEU A 362 -9.97 -24.43 -14.66
N ARG A 363 -9.88 -23.17 -15.10
CA ARG A 363 -8.64 -22.53 -15.59
C ARG A 363 -8.45 -21.18 -14.91
N GLU A 364 -7.21 -20.90 -14.51
CA GLU A 364 -6.81 -19.61 -13.90
C GLU A 364 -7.77 -19.14 -12.80
N TRP A 365 -8.14 -20.05 -11.89
CA TRP A 365 -9.01 -19.72 -10.77
C TRP A 365 -8.20 -19.19 -9.58
N SER A 366 -8.77 -18.22 -8.88
CA SER A 366 -8.23 -17.68 -7.63
C SER A 366 -9.40 -17.09 -6.84
N PRO A 367 -9.40 -17.13 -5.50
CA PRO A 367 -10.46 -16.50 -4.73
C PRO A 367 -10.45 -14.98 -4.95
N ARG A 368 -11.61 -14.34 -4.90
CA ARG A 368 -11.73 -12.89 -5.21
C ARG A 368 -11.70 -12.02 -3.96
N TYR A 369 -12.42 -12.41 -2.91
CA TYR A 369 -12.72 -11.56 -1.75
C TYR A 369 -12.08 -12.06 -0.44
N THR A 370 -10.90 -12.66 -0.54
CA THR A 370 -10.13 -13.10 0.63
C THR A 370 -8.63 -13.03 0.35
N PHE A 371 -7.85 -13.06 1.43
CA PHE A 371 -6.40 -13.25 1.42
C PHE A 371 -5.97 -13.97 2.71
N HIS A 372 -4.80 -14.59 2.66
CA HIS A 372 -4.20 -15.34 3.75
C HIS A 372 -2.73 -14.96 3.90
N GLY A 373 -2.22 -14.97 5.14
CA GLY A 373 -0.78 -15.00 5.42
C GLY A 373 -0.31 -16.45 5.58
N PHE A 374 0.58 -16.93 4.71
CA PHE A 374 0.98 -18.33 4.70
C PHE A 374 2.31 -18.59 4.00
N ARG A 375 2.94 -19.69 4.39
CA ARG A 375 4.03 -20.35 3.64
C ARG A 375 3.62 -21.73 3.15
N TYR A 376 2.77 -22.40 3.92
CA TYR A 376 2.38 -23.78 3.69
C TYR A 376 0.89 -23.86 3.39
N VAL A 377 0.52 -24.78 2.50
CA VAL A 377 -0.88 -25.09 2.19
C VAL A 377 -1.07 -26.60 2.23
N GLN A 378 -2.00 -27.06 3.07
CA GLN A 378 -2.49 -28.44 3.03
C GLN A 378 -3.59 -28.54 1.98
N VAL A 379 -3.50 -29.55 1.13
CA VAL A 379 -4.45 -29.81 0.05
C VAL A 379 -5.19 -31.12 0.34
N GLU A 380 -6.51 -31.07 0.33
CA GLU A 380 -7.38 -32.24 0.44
C GLU A 380 -8.21 -32.40 -0.83
N GLY A 381 -8.46 -33.66 -1.23
CA GLY A 381 -9.21 -33.98 -2.44
C GLY A 381 -8.42 -33.83 -3.75
N TRP A 382 -7.15 -33.44 -3.68
CA TRP A 382 -6.25 -33.32 -4.84
C TRP A 382 -4.82 -33.69 -4.48
N THR A 383 -4.25 -34.67 -5.18
CA THR A 383 -2.95 -35.27 -4.87
C THR A 383 -2.12 -35.47 -6.15
N PRO A 384 -0.81 -35.66 -6.04
CA PRO A 384 0.04 -36.00 -7.19
C PRO A 384 -0.33 -37.34 -7.86
N ALA A 385 -1.09 -38.20 -7.17
CA ALA A 385 -1.48 -39.53 -7.66
C ALA A 385 -2.79 -39.54 -8.47
N ASP A 386 -3.45 -38.38 -8.67
CA ASP A 386 -4.72 -38.32 -9.41
C ASP A 386 -4.57 -38.58 -10.93
N ASP A 387 -5.42 -39.43 -11.49
CA ASP A 387 -5.34 -39.88 -12.88
C ASP A 387 -5.69 -38.80 -13.93
N ILE A 388 -6.66 -37.94 -13.64
CA ILE A 388 -7.25 -37.00 -14.63
C ILE A 388 -6.50 -35.65 -14.64
N CYS A 389 -5.95 -35.25 -13.50
CA CYS A 389 -5.25 -33.99 -13.31
C CYS A 389 -4.43 -34.08 -12.01
N PRO A 390 -3.21 -34.65 -12.05
CA PRO A 390 -2.38 -34.74 -10.85
C PRO A 390 -1.99 -33.35 -10.36
N LEU A 391 -1.93 -33.19 -9.03
CA LEU A 391 -1.34 -31.99 -8.44
C LEU A 391 0.13 -31.93 -8.83
N SER A 392 0.57 -30.77 -9.31
CA SER A 392 1.94 -30.51 -9.74
C SER A 392 2.32 -29.05 -9.46
N LYS A 393 3.60 -28.73 -9.61
CA LYS A 393 4.12 -27.37 -9.44
C LYS A 393 3.55 -26.39 -10.47
N GLU A 394 3.12 -26.90 -11.62
CA GLU A 394 2.52 -26.13 -12.70
C GLU A 394 1.01 -25.94 -12.49
N SER A 395 0.39 -26.74 -11.63
CA SER A 395 -1.06 -26.70 -11.39
C SER A 395 -1.46 -25.54 -10.47
N ILE A 396 -0.56 -25.09 -9.58
CA ILE A 396 -0.87 -24.13 -8.53
C ILE A 396 0.31 -23.18 -8.25
N SER A 397 -0.01 -21.92 -8.02
CA SER A 397 0.93 -20.90 -7.56
C SER A 397 0.31 -20.01 -6.49
N ALA A 398 1.09 -19.09 -5.93
CA ALA A 398 0.62 -18.05 -5.01
C ALA A 398 0.77 -16.67 -5.66
N SER A 399 -0.28 -15.86 -5.52
CA SER A 399 -0.33 -14.44 -5.88
C SER A 399 -0.05 -13.62 -4.65
N VAL A 400 1.13 -12.98 -4.59
CA VAL A 400 1.48 -12.05 -3.50
C VAL A 400 0.67 -10.76 -3.65
N MET A 401 0.05 -10.30 -2.58
CA MET A 401 -0.78 -9.10 -2.53
C MET A 401 -0.26 -8.15 -1.46
N HIS A 402 -0.15 -6.86 -1.83
CA HIS A 402 0.16 -5.73 -0.96
C HIS A 402 -0.14 -4.43 -1.71
N THR A 403 -0.21 -3.31 -1.01
CA THR A 403 -0.21 -1.97 -1.59
C THR A 403 1.05 -1.81 -2.44
N ASP A 404 0.91 -1.43 -3.70
CA ASP A 404 2.04 -1.36 -4.64
C ASP A 404 2.90 -0.10 -4.45
N MET A 405 3.57 -0.03 -3.30
CA MET A 405 4.55 1.00 -3.03
C MET A 405 5.83 0.72 -3.81
N GLU A 406 6.42 1.78 -4.38
CA GLU A 406 7.76 1.70 -4.95
C GLU A 406 8.78 1.28 -3.89
N ARG A 407 9.63 0.32 -4.25
CA ARG A 407 10.71 -0.10 -3.37
C ARG A 407 11.87 0.91 -3.43
N THR A 408 12.03 1.69 -2.36
CA THR A 408 13.03 2.76 -2.31
C THR A 408 14.33 2.39 -1.57
N GLY A 409 14.29 1.47 -0.60
CA GLY A 409 15.45 1.13 0.23
C GLY A 409 16.04 -0.27 -0.03
N TYR A 410 17.36 -0.38 -0.18
CA TYR A 410 18.08 -1.63 -0.43
C TYR A 410 19.29 -1.73 0.51
N PHE A 411 19.60 -2.94 0.99
CA PHE A 411 20.74 -3.20 1.86
C PHE A 411 21.38 -4.54 1.51
N SER A 412 22.70 -4.64 1.65
CA SER A 412 23.44 -5.89 1.61
C SER A 412 24.74 -5.77 2.40
N CYS A 413 25.24 -6.87 2.95
CA CYS A 413 26.49 -6.94 3.68
C CYS A 413 27.16 -8.31 3.54
N SER A 414 28.35 -8.48 4.11
CA SER A 414 29.09 -9.75 4.07
C SER A 414 28.50 -10.87 4.93
N HIS A 415 27.53 -10.58 5.81
CA HIS A 415 26.93 -11.56 6.71
C HIS A 415 25.58 -12.09 6.17
N PRO A 416 25.50 -13.35 5.68
CA PRO A 416 24.30 -13.86 5.01
C PRO A 416 23.02 -13.79 5.86
N MET A 417 23.10 -14.09 7.16
CA MET A 417 21.92 -14.03 8.03
C MET A 417 21.44 -12.60 8.32
N VAL A 418 22.33 -11.60 8.23
CA VAL A 418 21.92 -10.18 8.37
C VAL A 418 21.23 -9.72 7.08
N ASN A 419 21.69 -10.18 5.91
CA ASN A 419 20.96 -9.99 4.66
C ASN A 419 19.58 -10.67 4.73
N LYS A 420 19.51 -11.89 5.27
CA LYS A 420 18.24 -12.60 5.45
C LYS A 420 17.31 -11.88 6.43
N LEU A 421 17.84 -11.29 7.51
CA LEU A 421 17.07 -10.45 8.43
C LEU A 421 16.43 -9.25 7.70
N HIS A 422 17.22 -8.56 6.87
CA HIS A 422 16.73 -7.46 6.06
C HIS A 422 15.64 -7.91 5.09
N GLU A 423 15.86 -9.00 4.35
CA GLU A 423 14.86 -9.60 3.46
C GLU A 423 13.57 -9.97 4.20
N ASN A 424 13.68 -10.56 5.39
CA ASN A 424 12.53 -10.93 6.21
C ASN A 424 11.72 -9.69 6.62
N ALA A 425 12.38 -8.58 6.98
CA ALA A 425 11.70 -7.32 7.25
C ALA A 425 11.01 -6.74 6.00
N VAL A 426 11.61 -6.89 4.81
CA VAL A 426 10.95 -6.53 3.54
C VAL A 426 9.66 -7.31 3.34
N TRP A 427 9.70 -8.62 3.55
CA TRP A 427 8.54 -9.49 3.38
C TRP A 427 7.46 -9.21 4.42
N SER A 428 7.83 -8.91 5.66
CA SER A 428 6.86 -8.51 6.69
C SER A 428 6.25 -7.15 6.46
N MET A 429 7.01 -6.18 5.94
CA MET A 429 6.45 -4.90 5.50
C MET A 429 5.47 -5.10 4.35
N ARG A 430 5.83 -5.86 3.31
CA ARG A 430 4.91 -6.17 2.20
C ARG A 430 3.64 -6.85 2.70
N GLY A 431 3.80 -7.89 3.53
CA GLY A 431 2.67 -8.70 3.98
C GLY A 431 1.63 -7.92 4.79
N ASN A 432 2.05 -6.88 5.48
CA ASN A 432 1.19 -6.11 6.37
C ASN A 432 0.80 -4.73 5.83
N PHE A 433 1.17 -4.41 4.59
CA PHE A 433 0.78 -3.14 3.97
C PHE A 433 -0.20 -3.49 2.86
N LEU A 434 -1.44 -3.81 3.25
CA LEU A 434 -2.52 -4.19 2.34
C LEU A 434 -3.72 -3.30 2.68
N SER A 435 -3.89 -2.22 1.90
CA SER A 435 -4.74 -1.08 2.23
C SER A 435 -4.25 -0.30 3.46
N ILE A 436 -4.33 -0.91 4.64
CA ILE A 436 -3.90 -0.35 5.93
C ILE A 436 -2.64 -1.07 6.44
N PRO A 437 -1.85 -0.46 7.35
CA PRO A 437 -0.69 -1.08 7.97
C PRO A 437 -1.11 -2.04 9.10
N THR A 438 -1.36 -3.30 8.79
CA THR A 438 -1.85 -4.29 9.75
C THR A 438 -0.78 -4.72 10.75
N ASP A 439 -1.15 -5.24 11.92
CA ASP A 439 -0.24 -5.94 12.83
C ASP A 439 0.32 -7.23 12.18
N CYS A 440 -0.59 -8.09 11.75
CA CYS A 440 -0.31 -9.38 11.16
C CYS A 440 -1.33 -9.72 10.05
N PRO A 441 -1.00 -10.58 9.07
CA PRO A 441 -1.87 -10.81 7.90
C PRO A 441 -2.70 -12.11 7.93
N GLN A 442 -2.53 -12.96 8.94
CA GLN A 442 -2.97 -14.36 8.93
C GLN A 442 -4.15 -14.66 9.87
N ARG A 443 -4.11 -14.18 11.13
CA ARG A 443 -5.14 -14.52 12.12
C ARG A 443 -6.36 -13.61 11.99
N ASP A 444 -7.36 -13.82 12.83
CA ASP A 444 -8.58 -13.01 13.01
C ASP A 444 -8.30 -11.66 13.69
N GLU A 445 -7.37 -10.90 13.14
CA GLU A 445 -6.99 -9.57 13.61
C GLU A 445 -6.79 -8.63 12.43
N ARG A 446 -5.57 -8.52 11.89
CA ARG A 446 -5.28 -7.77 10.65
C ARG A 446 -5.75 -6.32 10.75
N LEU A 447 -5.51 -5.72 11.91
CA LEU A 447 -5.99 -4.39 12.27
C LEU A 447 -4.85 -3.38 12.19
N GLY A 448 -5.18 -2.12 11.91
CA GLY A 448 -4.22 -1.02 11.89
C GLY A 448 -3.81 -0.61 13.30
N TRP A 449 -3.04 -1.45 13.99
CA TRP A 449 -2.54 -1.14 15.33
C TRP A 449 -1.57 0.04 15.29
N THR A 450 -1.87 1.10 16.04
CA THR A 450 -1.19 2.39 15.95
C THR A 450 0.25 2.37 16.49
N GLY A 451 0.52 1.58 17.54
CA GLY A 451 1.86 1.48 18.14
C GLY A 451 2.86 0.72 17.28
N ASP A 452 2.37 -0.24 16.50
CA ASP A 452 3.15 -1.02 15.55
C ASP A 452 3.65 -0.14 14.41
N ILE A 453 2.75 0.69 13.87
CA ILE A 453 3.06 1.58 12.76
C ILE A 453 3.37 2.99 13.21
N GLN A 454 4.63 3.38 13.12
CA GLN A 454 5.04 4.79 13.28
C GLN A 454 5.34 5.49 11.94
N VAL A 455 4.95 4.93 10.78
CA VAL A 455 5.21 5.48 9.44
C VAL A 455 4.15 5.07 8.40
N PHE A 456 3.07 5.84 8.13
CA PHE A 456 2.19 5.58 6.95
C PHE A 456 1.18 6.69 6.54
N TYR A 457 0.58 6.58 5.34
CA TYR A 457 -0.37 7.53 4.70
C TYR A 457 -1.81 7.52 5.25
N TRP A 458 -2.11 6.63 6.18
CA TRP A 458 -3.43 6.35 6.72
C TRP A 458 -3.86 7.29 7.88
N LEU A 459 -3.05 8.33 8.11
CA LEU A 459 -3.23 9.33 9.18
C LEU A 459 -4.54 10.12 9.12
N GLN A 460 -5.19 10.19 7.96
CA GLN A 460 -6.48 10.88 7.87
C GLN A 460 -7.57 10.15 8.66
N ASP A 461 -7.60 8.83 8.60
CA ASP A 461 -8.56 8.00 9.34
C ASP A 461 -8.31 8.14 10.85
N VAL A 462 -7.03 8.11 11.25
CA VAL A 462 -6.63 8.35 12.66
C VAL A 462 -7.16 9.68 13.16
N ALA A 463 -6.96 10.76 12.39
CA ALA A 463 -7.42 12.09 12.78
C ALA A 463 -8.96 12.20 12.81
N LEU A 464 -9.67 11.54 11.89
CA LEU A 464 -11.14 11.55 11.86
C LEU A 464 -11.73 10.80 13.06
N GLU A 465 -11.24 9.60 13.34
CA GLU A 465 -11.74 8.80 14.47
C GLU A 465 -11.33 9.38 15.83
N GLN A 466 -10.15 10.00 15.92
CA GLN A 466 -9.76 10.79 17.10
C GLN A 466 -10.73 11.95 17.36
N ARG A 467 -11.16 12.67 16.31
CA ARG A 467 -12.10 13.81 16.45
C ARG A 467 -13.48 13.38 16.94
N SER A 468 -13.93 12.17 16.62
CA SER A 468 -15.19 11.63 17.16
C SER A 468 -15.11 11.28 18.65
N ASN A 469 -13.92 11.11 19.21
CA ASN A 469 -13.74 10.86 20.63
C ASN A 469 -13.83 12.17 21.45
N ALA A 470 -14.67 12.19 22.49
CA ALA A 470 -14.91 13.38 23.32
C ALA A 470 -13.66 13.92 24.03
N HIS A 471 -12.66 13.07 24.26
CA HIS A 471 -11.38 13.41 24.90
C HIS A 471 -10.23 13.55 23.90
N SER A 472 -10.49 13.47 22.59
CA SER A 472 -9.46 13.50 21.54
C SER A 472 -8.41 12.38 21.66
N ILE A 473 -8.84 11.23 22.16
CA ILE A 473 -8.02 10.01 22.24
C ILE A 473 -8.13 9.30 20.89
N PRO A 474 -7.03 9.08 20.16
CA PRO A 474 -7.06 8.26 18.95
C PRO A 474 -7.32 6.80 19.34
N PRO A 475 -8.00 6.01 18.49
CA PRO A 475 -8.18 4.58 18.79
C PRO A 475 -6.86 3.80 18.68
N LEU A 476 -6.75 2.71 19.45
CA LEU A 476 -5.60 1.79 19.44
C LEU A 476 -5.40 1.07 18.10
N VAL A 477 -6.51 0.77 17.45
CA VAL A 477 -6.55 0.30 16.06
C VAL A 477 -7.43 1.23 15.29
N VAL A 478 -7.02 1.56 14.08
CA VAL A 478 -7.90 2.27 13.17
C VAL A 478 -7.96 1.40 11.87
N PRO A 479 -9.02 1.47 11.05
CA PRO A 479 -10.35 1.86 11.46
C PRO A 479 -10.77 1.10 12.73
N ASN A 480 -11.44 1.78 13.65
CA ASN A 480 -11.73 1.22 14.97
C ASN A 480 -12.81 0.14 14.89
N ALA A 481 -12.36 -1.11 14.73
CA ALA A 481 -13.21 -2.29 14.66
C ALA A 481 -13.37 -3.00 16.03
N ILE A 482 -12.80 -2.46 17.11
CA ILE A 482 -12.72 -3.12 18.42
C ILE A 482 -13.31 -2.28 19.56
N GLU A 483 -14.10 -1.25 19.26
CA GLU A 483 -14.66 -0.33 20.26
C GLU A 483 -15.40 -1.06 21.40
N ASP A 484 -16.13 -2.12 21.07
CA ASP A 484 -16.87 -2.94 22.04
C ASP A 484 -15.96 -3.85 22.90
N LEU A 485 -14.74 -4.13 22.43
CA LEU A 485 -13.77 -5.00 23.11
C LEU A 485 -12.78 -4.19 23.95
N TRP A 486 -12.44 -2.98 23.51
CA TRP A 486 -11.45 -2.12 24.11
C TRP A 486 -11.99 -0.69 24.22
N SER A 487 -12.25 -0.27 25.46
CA SER A 487 -12.59 1.12 25.78
C SER A 487 -11.46 2.07 25.36
N SER A 488 -11.80 3.31 24.97
CA SER A 488 -10.85 4.37 24.60
C SER A 488 -10.01 4.87 25.78
N ILE A 489 -9.08 4.03 26.24
CA ILE A 489 -8.06 4.38 27.22
C ILE A 489 -6.85 4.94 26.45
N PRO A 490 -6.27 6.08 26.86
CA PRO A 490 -5.08 6.64 26.23
C PRO A 490 -3.82 5.79 26.51
N HIS A 491 -3.04 5.50 25.48
CA HIS A 491 -1.80 4.73 25.55
C HIS A 491 -0.65 5.49 24.87
N ALA A 492 0.36 5.87 25.64
CA ALA A 492 1.62 6.35 25.09
C ALA A 492 2.22 5.30 24.14
N VAL A 493 3.07 5.73 23.21
CA VAL A 493 3.62 4.93 22.09
C VAL A 493 2.59 4.65 20.99
N TRP A 494 1.41 4.11 21.34
CA TRP A 494 0.35 3.79 20.39
C TRP A 494 -0.31 5.07 19.85
N ASP A 495 -0.83 5.89 20.74
CA ASP A 495 -1.58 7.09 20.38
C ASP A 495 -0.66 8.25 19.93
N ASP A 496 0.63 8.14 20.28
CA ASP A 496 1.69 9.04 19.81
C ASP A 496 1.95 8.94 18.30
N VAL A 497 1.33 7.97 17.61
CA VAL A 497 1.26 7.89 16.14
C VAL A 497 0.81 9.21 15.51
N THR A 498 -0.07 9.94 16.20
CA THR A 498 -0.60 11.26 15.78
C THR A 498 0.50 12.29 15.57
N VAL A 499 1.62 12.17 16.29
CA VAL A 499 2.76 13.08 16.25
C VAL A 499 3.96 12.45 15.53
N LEU A 500 4.33 11.23 15.90
CA LEU A 500 5.58 10.60 15.46
C LEU A 500 5.54 10.19 13.99
N THR A 501 4.38 9.73 13.50
CA THR A 501 4.25 9.25 12.12
C THR A 501 4.31 10.37 11.08
N PRO A 502 3.55 11.49 11.22
CA PRO A 502 3.71 12.62 10.32
C PRO A 502 5.14 13.19 10.37
N TRP A 503 5.76 13.22 11.55
CA TRP A 503 7.15 13.66 11.70
C TRP A 503 8.14 12.77 10.94
N ALA A 504 8.03 11.44 11.06
CA ALA A 504 8.89 10.50 10.36
C ALA A 504 8.74 10.62 8.82
N LEU A 505 7.50 10.81 8.33
CA LEU A 505 7.22 11.04 6.92
C LEU A 505 7.81 12.37 6.43
N PHE A 506 7.66 13.45 7.21
CA PHE A 506 8.29 14.73 6.90
C PHE A 506 9.81 14.62 6.84
N GLN A 507 10.45 13.97 7.82
CA GLN A 507 11.90 13.77 7.81
C GLN A 507 12.36 12.98 6.58
N SER A 508 11.60 11.96 6.18
CA SER A 508 11.92 11.10 5.04
C SER A 508 11.71 11.79 3.70
N PHE A 509 10.61 12.53 3.52
CA PHE A 509 10.17 13.02 2.22
C PHE A 509 10.22 14.55 2.06
N GLY A 510 10.34 15.29 3.16
CA GLY A 510 10.37 16.76 3.17
C GLY A 510 9.01 17.43 2.93
N ASP A 511 7.91 16.67 2.93
CA ASP A 511 6.56 17.21 2.72
C ASP A 511 6.03 17.90 3.99
N VAL A 512 6.09 19.23 4.01
CA VAL A 512 5.54 20.04 5.13
C VAL A 512 4.01 19.97 5.17
N GLU A 513 3.34 19.68 4.05
CA GLU A 513 1.87 19.67 4.00
C GLU A 513 1.28 18.54 4.84
N ILE A 514 2.00 17.41 5.00
CA ILE A 514 1.56 16.35 5.91
C ILE A 514 1.49 16.85 7.36
N LEU A 515 2.45 17.68 7.77
CA LEU A 515 2.45 18.27 9.10
C LEU A 515 1.28 19.24 9.25
N ARG A 516 1.04 20.09 8.24
CA ARG A 516 -0.07 21.05 8.26
C ARG A 516 -1.42 20.37 8.39
N ARG A 517 -1.68 19.32 7.60
CA ARG A 517 -2.96 18.57 7.65
C ARG A 517 -3.18 17.86 8.98
N GLN A 518 -2.11 17.41 9.63
CA GLN A 518 -2.17 16.62 10.86
C GLN A 518 -1.98 17.44 12.14
N TYR A 519 -1.63 18.73 12.03
CA TYR A 519 -1.29 19.57 13.17
C TYR A 519 -2.39 19.68 14.23
N GLU A 520 -3.65 19.76 13.81
CA GLU A 520 -4.78 19.80 14.74
C GLU A 520 -4.91 18.49 15.55
N SER A 521 -4.68 17.34 14.90
CA SER A 521 -4.68 16.02 15.56
C SER A 521 -3.56 15.91 16.60
N MET A 522 -2.35 16.36 16.24
CA MET A 522 -1.19 16.43 17.14
C MET A 522 -1.45 17.26 18.39
N VAL A 523 -1.95 18.49 18.19
CA VAL A 523 -2.24 19.43 19.28
C VAL A 523 -3.34 18.88 20.18
N SER A 524 -4.42 18.34 19.59
CA SER A 524 -5.52 17.79 20.39
C SER A 524 -5.10 16.55 21.20
N TRP A 525 -4.20 15.73 20.67
CA TRP A 525 -3.61 14.61 21.41
C TRP A 525 -2.82 15.13 22.64
N VAL A 526 -1.84 16.00 22.41
CA VAL A 526 -0.93 16.46 23.47
C VAL A 526 -1.65 17.29 24.56
N ASP A 527 -2.62 18.12 24.15
CA ASP A 527 -3.33 19.05 25.06
C ASP A 527 -4.52 18.41 25.78
N LYS A 528 -5.18 17.41 25.17
CA LYS A 528 -6.45 16.87 25.69
C LYS A 528 -6.45 15.35 25.83
N GLY A 529 -5.87 14.64 24.88
CA GLY A 529 -5.89 13.18 24.85
C GLY A 529 -5.00 12.54 25.91
N ILE A 530 -3.85 13.15 26.22
CA ILE A 530 -2.94 12.64 27.25
C ILE A 530 -3.46 12.99 28.66
N PRO A 531 -3.79 12.00 29.50
CA PRO A 531 -4.20 12.21 30.88
C PRO A 531 -2.98 12.61 31.72
N ARG A 532 -3.03 13.80 32.33
CA ARG A 532 -1.92 14.35 33.12
C ARG A 532 -2.15 14.23 34.61
N GLY A 533 -1.12 13.80 35.34
CA GLY A 533 -1.04 13.86 36.79
C GLY A 533 -0.81 15.29 37.31
N SER A 534 -0.79 15.45 38.64
CA SER A 534 -0.63 16.77 39.29
C SER A 534 0.73 17.44 39.05
N ASP A 535 1.74 16.67 38.65
CA ASP A 535 3.08 17.10 38.26
C ASP A 535 3.18 17.41 36.75
N GLY A 536 2.11 17.18 35.99
CA GLY A 536 2.02 17.37 34.55
C GLY A 536 2.69 16.26 33.72
N LEU A 537 3.11 15.16 34.36
CA LEU A 537 3.51 13.90 33.71
C LEU A 537 2.26 13.04 33.43
N TRP A 538 2.42 11.83 32.90
CA TRP A 538 1.28 10.92 32.75
C TRP A 538 0.62 10.61 34.09
N ASP A 539 -0.70 10.49 34.10
CA ASP A 539 -1.42 9.99 35.28
C ASP A 539 -0.97 8.55 35.58
N ILE A 540 -0.39 8.33 36.77
CA ILE A 540 0.12 7.03 37.21
C ILE A 540 -0.98 5.97 37.35
N GLU A 541 -2.24 6.39 37.52
CA GLU A 541 -3.39 5.49 37.59
C GLU A 541 -3.89 5.09 36.19
N CYS A 542 -3.40 5.74 35.13
CA CYS A 542 -3.70 5.36 33.76
C CYS A 542 -2.88 4.12 33.37
N TRP A 543 -3.58 3.03 33.08
CA TRP A 543 -2.95 1.80 32.63
C TRP A 543 -2.29 2.00 31.25
N GLN A 544 -1.15 1.35 31.02
CA GLN A 544 -0.32 1.51 29.83
C GLN A 544 0.16 0.14 29.30
N LEU A 545 0.26 0.01 27.97
CA LEU A 545 0.77 -1.19 27.31
C LEU A 545 2.29 -1.37 27.52
N GLY A 546 3.04 -0.28 27.60
CA GLY A 546 4.48 -0.28 27.93
C GLY A 546 5.38 -0.89 26.86
N ASP A 547 6.50 -1.50 27.27
CA ASP A 547 7.43 -2.19 26.38
C ASP A 547 6.90 -3.59 26.02
N TRP A 548 5.78 -3.62 25.28
CA TRP A 548 5.03 -4.81 24.91
C TRP A 548 5.91 -5.91 24.32
N LEU A 549 5.68 -7.16 24.74
CA LEU A 549 6.45 -8.33 24.31
C LEU A 549 7.95 -8.30 24.66
N ASP A 550 8.29 -7.66 25.81
CA ASP A 550 9.52 -7.96 26.52
C ASP A 550 9.69 -9.49 26.65
N PRO A 551 10.86 -10.07 26.27
CA PRO A 551 11.10 -11.52 26.34
C PRO A 551 10.88 -12.17 27.71
N THR A 552 10.83 -11.38 28.77
CA THR A 552 10.61 -11.85 30.14
C THR A 552 9.16 -11.72 30.61
N ALA A 553 8.30 -11.05 29.83
CA ALA A 553 6.88 -10.98 30.10
C ALA A 553 6.25 -12.38 29.95
N PRO A 554 5.34 -12.80 30.86
CA PRO A 554 4.63 -14.06 30.70
C PRO A 554 3.84 -14.08 29.38
N PRO A 555 3.77 -15.21 28.64
CA PRO A 555 3.03 -15.28 27.37
C PRO A 555 1.54 -14.90 27.46
N SER A 556 0.93 -15.06 28.64
CA SER A 556 -0.46 -14.65 28.90
C SER A 556 -0.62 -13.20 29.36
N GLN A 557 0.48 -12.47 29.58
CA GLN A 557 0.51 -11.07 30.03
C GLN A 557 1.60 -10.27 29.30
N PRO A 558 1.53 -10.13 27.97
CA PRO A 558 2.57 -9.50 27.15
C PRO A 558 2.89 -8.03 27.49
N GLY A 559 1.97 -7.32 28.16
CA GLY A 559 2.18 -5.95 28.67
C GLY A 559 2.88 -5.86 30.03
N ASN A 560 3.12 -7.00 30.72
CA ASN A 560 3.82 -7.04 32.00
C ASN A 560 5.35 -7.01 31.80
N SER A 561 5.80 -5.96 31.11
CA SER A 561 7.21 -5.71 30.79
C SER A 561 8.01 -5.33 32.03
N ARG A 562 9.34 -5.48 31.97
CA ARG A 562 10.22 -5.12 33.10
C ARG A 562 10.40 -3.63 33.27
N THR A 563 10.26 -2.88 32.18
CA THR A 563 10.34 -1.42 32.23
C THR A 563 9.03 -0.91 32.80
N ASN A 564 9.10 -0.06 33.84
CA ASN A 564 7.90 0.55 34.40
C ASN A 564 7.13 1.29 33.28
N THR A 565 5.84 1.04 33.16
CA THR A 565 5.05 1.50 32.01
C THR A 565 4.82 3.00 32.03
N THR A 566 4.67 3.62 33.21
CA THR A 566 4.64 5.08 33.39
C THR A 566 5.95 5.73 32.96
N LEU A 567 7.09 5.08 33.24
CA LEU A 567 8.41 5.52 32.78
C LEU A 567 8.49 5.65 31.25
N VAL A 568 7.93 4.66 30.55
CA VAL A 568 7.86 4.66 29.08
C VAL A 568 6.94 5.78 28.61
N ALA A 569 5.77 5.91 29.23
CA ALA A 569 4.79 6.92 28.87
C ALA A 569 5.33 8.35 29.05
N ASP A 570 6.01 8.63 30.17
CA ASP A 570 6.65 9.91 30.43
C ASP A 570 7.76 10.22 29.44
N ALA A 571 8.60 9.23 29.10
CA ALA A 571 9.67 9.39 28.12
C ALA A 571 9.10 9.75 26.73
N TYR A 572 8.00 9.10 26.33
CA TYR A 572 7.31 9.39 25.08
C TYR A 572 6.59 10.74 25.10
N LEU A 573 5.99 11.11 26.24
CA LEU A 573 5.42 12.43 26.43
C LEU A 573 6.45 13.53 26.16
N VAL A 574 7.65 13.43 26.76
CA VAL A 574 8.70 14.43 26.50
C VAL A 574 9.08 14.46 25.02
N LYS A 575 9.16 13.28 24.38
CA LYS A 575 9.48 13.16 22.96
C LYS A 575 8.42 13.81 22.07
N VAL A 576 7.14 13.54 22.28
CA VAL A 576 6.07 14.11 21.44
C VAL A 576 5.91 15.61 21.69
N THR A 577 6.03 16.10 22.93
CA THR A 577 6.00 17.53 23.22
C THR A 577 7.16 18.27 22.54
N MET A 578 8.37 17.69 22.54
CA MET A 578 9.52 18.24 21.80
C MET A 578 9.25 18.30 20.29
N VAL A 579 8.73 17.22 19.71
CA VAL A 579 8.44 17.14 18.27
C VAL A 579 7.33 18.11 17.87
N VAL A 580 6.26 18.24 18.66
CA VAL A 580 5.21 19.23 18.40
C VAL A 580 5.77 20.65 18.47
N ALA A 581 6.67 20.96 19.42
CA ALA A 581 7.33 22.28 19.46
C ALA A 581 8.13 22.56 18.17
N GLU A 582 8.88 21.58 17.65
CA GLU A 582 9.61 21.69 16.38
C GLU A 582 8.67 21.87 15.18
N ILE A 583 7.57 21.10 15.13
CA ILE A 583 6.55 21.22 14.09
C ILE A 583 5.86 22.58 14.15
N SER A 584 5.49 23.07 15.33
CA SER A 584 4.89 24.39 15.51
C SER A 584 5.80 25.50 14.97
N ASP A 585 7.11 25.43 15.22
CA ASP A 585 8.06 26.41 14.64
C ASP A 585 8.12 26.33 13.11
N LEU A 586 8.17 25.11 12.55
CA LEU A 586 8.19 24.89 11.10
C LEU A 586 6.92 25.41 10.41
N LEU A 587 5.77 25.33 11.10
CA LEU A 587 4.49 25.82 10.62
C LEU A 587 4.21 27.29 10.98
N HIS A 588 5.15 27.97 11.65
CA HIS A 588 5.04 29.35 12.11
C HIS A 588 3.97 29.61 13.20
N GLU A 589 3.58 28.57 13.92
CA GLU A 589 2.66 28.60 15.07
C GLU A 589 3.40 29.05 16.35
N THR A 590 3.88 30.30 16.33
CA THR A 590 4.88 30.84 17.27
C THR A 590 4.47 30.72 18.75
N SER A 591 3.18 30.92 19.06
CA SER A 591 2.64 30.80 20.42
C SER A 591 2.74 29.36 20.93
N ASN A 592 2.32 28.40 20.11
CA ASN A 592 2.37 26.97 20.46
C ASN A 592 3.82 26.50 20.57
N ALA A 593 4.68 26.89 19.64
CA ALA A 593 6.10 26.53 19.68
C ALA A 593 6.78 26.99 20.97
N THR A 594 6.49 28.22 21.42
CA THR A 594 7.02 28.76 22.67
C THR A 594 6.48 27.99 23.89
N CYS A 595 5.17 27.70 23.90
CA CYS A 595 4.52 26.96 24.97
C CYS A 595 5.09 25.55 25.12
N TYR A 596 5.06 24.76 24.04
CA TYR A 596 5.54 23.38 24.05
C TYR A 596 7.04 23.29 24.30
N ARG A 597 7.86 24.24 23.82
CA ARG A 597 9.29 24.27 24.16
C ARG A 597 9.52 24.48 25.65
N ALA A 598 8.75 25.37 26.29
CA ALA A 598 8.83 25.58 27.73
C ALA A 598 8.37 24.34 28.51
N GLU A 599 7.28 23.68 28.06
CA GLU A 599 6.81 22.43 28.66
C GLU A 599 7.84 21.31 28.52
N TYR A 600 8.36 21.08 27.31
CA TYR A 600 9.43 20.13 27.02
C TYR A 600 10.63 20.32 27.97
N LEU A 601 11.14 21.55 28.11
CA LEU A 601 12.28 21.84 29.00
C LEU A 601 11.96 21.57 30.48
N ARG A 602 10.71 21.77 30.90
CA ARG A 602 10.25 21.42 32.26
C ARG A 602 10.24 19.90 32.46
N LEU A 603 9.76 19.15 31.46
CA LEU A 603 9.65 17.68 31.49
C LEU A 603 11.00 16.96 31.35
N GLN A 604 11.97 17.54 30.61
CA GLN A 604 13.30 16.97 30.32
C GLN A 604 14.15 16.64 31.57
N SER A 605 13.75 17.11 32.76
CA SER A 605 14.40 16.72 34.02
C SER A 605 14.25 15.22 34.38
N VAL A 606 13.54 14.42 33.55
CA VAL A 606 13.22 13.01 33.78
C VAL A 606 13.52 12.14 32.52
N LEU A 607 14.44 11.15 32.65
CA LEU A 607 14.67 9.91 31.85
C LEU A 607 15.27 9.88 30.42
N ALA A 608 16.27 9.04 30.14
CA ALA A 608 17.60 9.48 29.73
C ALA A 608 18.13 9.35 28.26
N LEU A 609 18.40 8.14 27.75
CA LEU A 609 19.52 7.96 26.79
C LEU A 609 19.24 8.33 25.32
N VAL A 610 18.07 7.99 24.79
CA VAL A 610 17.78 8.11 23.35
C VAL A 610 17.04 9.42 23.03
N PHE A 611 16.18 9.85 23.94
CA PHE A 611 15.36 11.05 23.81
C PHE A 611 16.07 12.34 24.27
N SER A 612 17.40 12.30 24.45
CA SER A 612 18.21 13.45 24.92
C SER A 612 17.72 14.02 26.25
N LEU A 613 17.31 13.14 27.16
CA LEU A 613 16.68 13.46 28.43
C LEU A 613 17.67 13.34 29.61
N LEU A 614 18.97 13.19 29.31
CA LEU A 614 20.05 13.34 30.27
C LEU A 614 20.63 14.74 30.19
N ASN A 615 20.72 15.39 31.36
CA ASN A 615 21.05 16.80 31.47
C ASN A 615 22.56 17.06 31.57
N SER A 616 23.38 16.00 31.61
CA SER A 616 24.84 16.13 31.55
C SER A 616 25.49 15.00 30.76
N GLU A 617 26.65 15.32 30.17
CA GLU A 617 27.52 14.35 29.51
C GLU A 617 27.95 13.22 30.47
N GLU A 618 28.16 13.52 31.75
CA GLU A 618 28.49 12.51 32.76
C GLU A 618 27.37 11.49 32.97
N GLN A 619 26.11 11.96 33.05
CA GLN A 619 24.95 11.07 33.13
C GLN A 619 24.87 10.21 31.87
N TYR A 620 25.11 10.79 30.69
CA TYR A 620 25.10 10.08 29.41
C TYR A 620 26.13 8.95 29.37
N ILE A 621 27.37 9.26 29.73
CA ILE A 621 28.46 8.28 29.82
C ILE A 621 28.13 7.18 30.84
N THR A 622 27.55 7.55 32.00
CA THR A 622 27.20 6.60 33.07
C THR A 622 26.10 5.64 32.63
N ALA A 623 25.05 6.17 32.01
CA ALA A 623 23.94 5.37 31.49
C ALA A 623 24.39 4.47 30.34
N GLY A 624 25.24 4.97 29.43
CA GLY A 624 25.87 4.18 28.37
C GLY A 624 26.71 3.01 28.93
N LYS A 625 27.55 3.26 29.93
CA LYS A 625 28.31 2.21 30.64
C LYS A 625 27.40 1.18 31.29
N ARG A 626 26.29 1.61 31.89
CA ARG A 626 25.31 0.71 32.52
C ARG A 626 24.62 -0.17 31.47
N LEU A 627 24.18 0.40 30.35
CA LEU A 627 23.59 -0.35 29.24
C LEU A 627 24.58 -1.38 28.68
N ALA A 628 25.83 -0.98 28.42
CA ALA A 628 26.89 -1.87 27.98
C ALA A 628 27.15 -3.03 28.95
N TYR A 629 27.12 -2.75 30.27
CA TYR A 629 27.21 -3.79 31.30
C TYR A 629 26.04 -4.77 31.22
N LEU A 630 24.80 -4.28 31.14
CA LEU A 630 23.59 -5.11 31.11
C LEU A 630 23.57 -6.01 29.87
N VAL A 631 23.90 -5.48 28.69
CA VAL A 631 23.98 -6.28 27.44
C VAL A 631 25.02 -7.40 27.55
N ARG A 632 26.18 -7.12 28.15
CA ARG A 632 27.22 -8.15 28.34
C ARG A 632 26.85 -9.16 29.42
N LEU A 633 26.11 -8.73 30.44
CA LEU A 633 25.57 -9.61 31.47
C LEU A 633 24.54 -10.56 30.86
N ALA A 634 23.63 -10.04 30.01
CA ALA A 634 22.62 -10.76 29.22
C ALA A 634 23.20 -11.74 28.18
N GLY A 635 24.54 -11.86 28.08
CA GLY A 635 25.18 -12.67 27.07
C GLY A 635 24.85 -12.22 25.64
N PHE A 636 24.54 -10.93 25.45
CA PHE A 636 24.15 -10.30 24.18
C PHE A 636 22.78 -10.72 23.62
N ARG A 637 21.95 -11.40 24.42
CA ARG A 637 20.55 -11.67 24.07
C ARG A 637 19.71 -10.41 24.23
N VAL A 638 18.65 -10.31 23.43
CA VAL A 638 17.73 -9.16 23.50
C VAL A 638 16.87 -9.27 24.75
N SER A 639 16.55 -8.13 25.37
CA SER A 639 15.72 -8.03 26.57
C SER A 639 14.76 -6.85 26.47
N THR A 640 14.33 -6.52 25.25
CA THR A 640 13.48 -5.38 24.93
C THR A 640 12.27 -5.82 24.12
N GLY A 641 11.13 -5.19 24.38
CA GLY A 641 9.89 -5.34 23.62
C GLY A 641 9.82 -4.35 22.45
N PHE A 642 8.60 -3.94 22.09
CA PHE A 642 8.31 -3.08 20.93
C PHE A 642 8.88 -1.66 21.06
N VAL A 643 9.13 -1.19 22.28
CA VAL A 643 9.63 0.17 22.55
C VAL A 643 11.16 0.20 22.58
N GLY A 644 11.78 -0.76 23.27
CA GLY A 644 13.23 -0.79 23.41
C GLY A 644 13.97 -1.28 22.15
N THR A 645 13.35 -2.18 21.39
CA THR A 645 13.98 -2.83 20.22
C THR A 645 14.34 -1.86 19.09
N PRO A 646 13.50 -0.88 18.71
CA PRO A 646 13.85 0.10 17.68
C PRO A 646 15.06 0.97 18.02
N ILE A 647 15.38 1.15 19.32
CA ILE A 647 16.33 2.16 19.79
C ILE A 647 17.61 1.61 20.43
N ILE A 648 17.64 0.33 20.85
CA ILE A 648 18.75 -0.22 21.65
C ILE A 648 20.10 -0.23 20.92
N THR A 649 20.13 -0.57 19.63
CA THR A 649 21.37 -0.60 18.83
C THR A 649 21.91 0.80 18.58
N GLU A 650 21.03 1.77 18.34
CA GLU A 650 21.39 3.18 18.23
C GLU A 650 21.90 3.71 19.57
N ALA A 651 21.24 3.41 20.69
CA ALA A 651 21.65 3.81 22.03
C ALA A 651 23.07 3.32 22.35
N LEU A 652 23.37 2.05 22.06
CA LEU A 652 24.71 1.48 22.22
C LEU A 652 25.74 2.16 21.31
N THR A 653 25.38 2.41 20.05
CA THR A 653 26.29 3.05 19.09
C THR A 653 26.63 4.47 19.53
N ARG A 654 25.62 5.29 19.85
CA ARG A 654 25.79 6.68 20.32
C ARG A 654 26.53 6.76 21.65
N ALA A 655 26.38 5.76 22.51
CA ALA A 655 27.14 5.64 23.76
C ALA A 655 28.60 5.16 23.59
N GLY A 656 29.07 4.94 22.35
CA GLY A 656 30.44 4.51 22.07
C GLY A 656 30.66 3.00 22.17
N TYR A 657 29.59 2.20 22.11
CA TYR A 657 29.63 0.73 22.19
C TYR A 657 29.08 0.00 20.94
N PRO A 658 29.44 0.40 19.70
CA PRO A 658 28.90 -0.22 18.49
C PRO A 658 29.20 -1.72 18.39
N GLN A 659 30.35 -2.18 18.89
CA GLN A 659 30.69 -3.62 18.88
C GLN A 659 29.74 -4.46 19.74
N LEU A 660 29.11 -3.88 20.77
CA LEU A 660 28.08 -4.59 21.54
C LEU A 660 26.78 -4.71 20.74
N ALA A 661 26.38 -3.66 20.01
CA ALA A 661 25.23 -3.71 19.09
C ALA A 661 25.43 -4.78 18.00
N TYR A 662 26.62 -4.82 17.38
CA TYR A 662 26.97 -5.90 16.44
C TYR A 662 26.93 -7.29 17.07
N ARG A 663 27.36 -7.43 18.32
CA ARG A 663 27.35 -8.71 19.02
C ARG A 663 25.93 -9.18 19.31
N MET A 664 25.01 -8.27 19.64
CA MET A 664 23.58 -8.57 19.76
C MET A 664 22.95 -8.94 18.41
N LEU A 665 23.22 -8.16 17.35
CA LEU A 665 22.76 -8.45 15.99
C LEU A 665 23.22 -9.83 15.51
N GLN A 666 24.40 -10.29 15.91
CA GLN A 666 24.98 -11.57 15.47
C GLN A 666 24.78 -12.71 16.48
N GLU A 667 24.04 -12.48 17.57
CA GLU A 667 23.71 -13.52 18.54
C GLU A 667 22.68 -14.48 17.94
N LYS A 668 22.89 -15.79 18.12
CA LYS A 668 22.07 -16.85 17.49
C LYS A 668 21.10 -17.52 18.46
N GLY A 669 21.36 -17.43 19.76
CA GLY A 669 20.48 -18.00 20.78
C GLY A 669 19.21 -17.16 20.99
N CYS A 670 18.11 -17.81 21.33
CA CYS A 670 16.87 -17.15 21.71
C CYS A 670 17.01 -16.47 23.09
N PRO A 671 16.52 -15.22 23.29
CA PRO A 671 15.97 -14.29 22.28
C PRO A 671 17.04 -13.50 21.51
N SER A 672 16.92 -13.44 20.18
CA SER A 672 17.75 -12.61 19.29
C SER A 672 17.14 -12.52 17.88
N TRP A 673 17.54 -11.53 17.08
CA TRP A 673 17.08 -11.38 15.69
C TRP A 673 17.47 -12.54 14.77
N ILE A 674 18.61 -13.18 15.03
CA ILE A 674 19.12 -14.27 14.18
C ILE A 674 18.52 -15.62 14.58
N CYS A 675 18.02 -15.76 15.81
CA CYS A 675 17.44 -17.02 16.27
C CYS A 675 16.27 -17.50 15.36
N PRO A 676 15.25 -16.67 15.03
CA PRO A 676 14.23 -17.05 14.04
C PRO A 676 14.81 -17.52 12.70
N ILE A 677 15.88 -16.87 12.23
CA ILE A 677 16.53 -17.20 10.95
C ILE A 677 17.21 -18.57 11.03
N THR A 678 17.80 -18.94 12.17
CA THR A 678 18.33 -20.30 12.38
C THR A 678 17.25 -21.37 12.31
N MET A 679 15.99 -21.00 12.56
CA MET A 679 14.81 -21.88 12.49
C MET A 679 14.08 -21.78 11.14
N GLY A 680 14.65 -21.09 10.16
CA GLY A 680 14.08 -21.01 8.81
C GLY A 680 13.03 -19.91 8.62
N ALA A 681 12.98 -18.92 9.50
CA ALA A 681 12.12 -17.75 9.34
C ALA A 681 12.38 -17.02 8.02
N THR A 682 11.30 -16.66 7.34
CA THR A 682 11.30 -15.89 6.08
C THR A 682 10.60 -14.53 6.22
N SER A 683 10.13 -14.23 7.42
CA SER A 683 9.44 -13.02 7.86
C SER A 683 9.91 -12.71 9.27
N ILE A 684 9.59 -11.52 9.79
CA ILE A 684 9.80 -11.16 11.19
C ILE A 684 8.65 -11.73 12.01
N TRP A 685 8.96 -12.29 13.18
CA TRP A 685 7.97 -12.87 14.08
C TRP A 685 7.49 -11.84 15.11
N GLU A 686 6.29 -12.04 15.65
CA GLU A 686 5.72 -11.19 16.71
C GLU A 686 6.47 -11.35 18.02
N LEU A 687 6.73 -12.60 18.44
CA LEU A 687 7.51 -12.90 19.63
C LEU A 687 8.92 -13.31 19.24
N TRP A 688 9.87 -13.01 20.12
CA TRP A 688 11.24 -13.51 20.00
C TRP A 688 11.32 -15.03 19.95
N ASP A 689 10.33 -15.70 20.56
CA ASP A 689 10.18 -17.15 20.65
C ASP A 689 8.82 -17.63 20.11
N SER A 690 8.27 -16.98 19.05
CA SER A 690 7.04 -17.47 18.37
C SER A 690 7.13 -18.96 18.04
N MET A 691 8.33 -19.43 17.69
CA MET A 691 8.71 -20.84 17.74
C MET A 691 9.89 -21.01 18.70
N LYS A 692 9.80 -22.05 19.52
CA LYS A 692 10.84 -22.43 20.48
C LYS A 692 11.97 -23.20 19.78
N PRO A 693 13.16 -23.28 20.40
CA PRO A 693 14.28 -24.02 19.84
C PRO A 693 14.04 -25.51 19.56
N ASP A 694 13.02 -26.11 20.17
CA ASP A 694 12.60 -27.50 19.92
C ASP A 694 11.64 -27.65 18.72
N GLY A 695 11.28 -26.55 18.06
CA GLY A 695 10.37 -26.51 16.92
C GLY A 695 8.89 -26.41 17.28
N SER A 696 8.52 -26.39 18.57
CA SER A 696 7.14 -26.15 18.99
C SER A 696 6.78 -24.66 18.92
N ILE A 697 5.53 -24.37 18.59
CA ILE A 697 4.99 -23.02 18.59
C ILE A 697 4.87 -22.54 20.04
N ASN A 698 5.00 -21.24 20.26
CA ASN A 698 4.72 -20.63 21.56
C ASN A 698 3.32 -21.05 22.05
N GLY A 699 3.18 -21.27 23.36
CA GLY A 699 1.91 -21.72 23.95
C GLY A 699 0.86 -20.61 24.06
N GLY A 700 1.25 -19.34 23.88
CA GLY A 700 0.33 -18.21 23.91
C GLY A 700 -0.67 -18.22 22.74
N GLU A 701 -1.87 -17.68 22.98
CA GLU A 701 -2.90 -17.52 21.94
C GLU A 701 -2.52 -16.45 20.91
N MET A 702 -1.78 -15.42 21.35
CA MET A 702 -1.22 -14.37 20.49
C MET A 702 0.16 -14.82 20.00
N THR A 703 0.22 -15.46 18.83
CA THR A 703 1.49 -15.88 18.22
C THR A 703 1.44 -15.74 16.70
N SER A 704 2.13 -14.75 16.17
CA SER A 704 2.30 -14.51 14.74
C SER A 704 3.72 -14.78 14.28
N PHE A 705 3.86 -15.33 13.07
CA PHE A 705 5.13 -15.48 12.37
C PHE A 705 5.33 -14.41 11.29
N ASN A 706 4.48 -13.40 11.23
CA ASN A 706 4.61 -12.28 10.31
C ASN A 706 4.13 -10.95 10.93
N HIS A 707 5.06 -10.25 11.59
CA HIS A 707 4.82 -8.98 12.26
C HIS A 707 6.06 -8.10 12.10
N TYR A 708 5.93 -6.84 11.66
CA TYR A 708 7.12 -6.02 11.31
C TYR A 708 7.82 -5.32 12.48
N ALA A 709 7.22 -5.24 13.68
CA ALA A 709 7.71 -4.42 14.79
C ALA A 709 9.18 -4.71 15.19
N LEU A 710 9.52 -5.99 15.39
CA LEU A 710 10.89 -6.43 15.73
C LEU A 710 11.89 -6.31 14.57
N GLY A 711 11.39 -5.99 13.36
CA GLY A 711 12.17 -5.71 12.16
C GLY A 711 12.76 -4.31 12.14
N SER A 712 12.38 -3.43 13.07
CA SER A 712 12.85 -2.03 13.19
C SER A 712 14.38 -1.86 13.20
N ILE A 713 15.14 -2.89 13.62
CA ILE A 713 16.62 -2.91 13.54
C ILE A 713 17.16 -2.64 12.13
N VAL A 714 16.39 -2.91 11.08
CA VAL A 714 16.85 -2.63 9.71
C VAL A 714 17.13 -1.15 9.48
N ASN A 715 16.49 -0.24 10.22
CA ASN A 715 16.84 1.18 10.19
C ASN A 715 18.32 1.39 10.58
N TRP A 716 18.78 0.75 11.67
CA TRP A 716 20.18 0.80 12.11
C TRP A 716 21.14 0.18 11.08
N LEU A 717 20.70 -0.84 10.32
CA LEU A 717 21.48 -1.38 9.22
C LEU A 717 21.72 -0.33 8.12
N HIS A 718 20.70 0.45 7.76
CA HIS A 718 20.85 1.52 6.76
C HIS A 718 21.63 2.72 7.31
N THR A 719 21.25 3.23 8.49
CA THR A 719 21.73 4.52 9.01
C THR A 719 23.07 4.45 9.71
N THR A 720 23.45 3.27 10.23
CA THR A 720 24.71 3.09 10.98
C THR A 720 25.62 2.09 10.31
N VAL A 721 25.14 0.88 9.98
CA VAL A 721 26.01 -0.15 9.38
C VAL A 721 26.46 0.29 7.99
N ALA A 722 25.52 0.62 7.08
CA ALA A 722 25.85 1.22 5.80
C ALA A 722 26.15 2.72 5.93
N GLY A 723 25.48 3.40 6.86
CA GLY A 723 25.87 4.74 7.30
C GLY A 723 25.20 5.89 6.56
N ILE A 724 23.98 5.73 5.99
CA ILE A 724 23.27 6.82 5.31
C ILE A 724 22.00 7.24 6.05
N SER A 725 21.88 8.52 6.38
CA SER A 725 20.68 9.09 7.01
C SER A 725 20.42 10.52 6.53
N PRO A 726 19.18 11.02 6.62
CA PRO A 726 18.92 12.42 6.32
C PRO A 726 19.56 13.29 7.41
N LEU A 727 20.26 14.36 7.00
CA LEU A 727 20.68 15.44 7.90
C LEU A 727 19.69 16.61 7.87
N SER A 728 18.93 16.71 6.78
CA SER A 728 17.76 17.58 6.66
C SER A 728 16.58 16.81 6.08
N PRO A 729 15.34 17.23 6.38
CA PRO A 729 14.14 16.64 5.78
C PRO A 729 14.23 16.53 4.25
N GLY A 730 13.78 15.40 3.70
CA GLY A 730 13.79 15.14 2.25
C GLY A 730 15.17 14.92 1.62
N TRP A 731 16.22 14.69 2.43
CA TRP A 731 17.55 14.26 1.99
C TRP A 731 18.32 15.25 1.08
N SER A 732 18.01 16.54 1.15
CA SER A 732 18.84 17.57 0.49
C SER A 732 20.22 17.71 1.14
N GLN A 733 20.31 17.45 2.45
CA GLN A 733 21.55 17.23 3.17
C GLN A 733 21.56 15.81 3.73
N ILE A 734 22.65 15.10 3.47
CA ILE A 734 22.79 13.68 3.80
C ILE A 734 23.92 13.54 4.81
N LYS A 735 23.72 12.72 5.83
CA LYS A 735 24.81 12.29 6.71
C LYS A 735 25.31 10.94 6.22
N VAL A 736 26.64 10.85 6.03
CA VAL A 736 27.33 9.63 5.63
C VAL A 736 28.33 9.26 6.72
N GLN A 737 27.94 8.36 7.61
CA GLN A 737 28.74 7.91 8.75
C GLN A 737 28.64 6.38 8.92
N PRO A 738 29.33 5.60 8.06
CA PRO A 738 29.41 4.15 8.23
C PRO A 738 30.19 3.80 9.49
N VAL A 739 29.68 2.83 10.26
CA VAL A 739 30.34 2.32 11.47
C VAL A 739 30.63 0.82 11.31
N PRO A 740 31.77 0.41 10.73
CA PRO A 740 32.10 -1.01 10.58
C PRO A 740 32.23 -1.74 11.92
N GLY A 741 31.81 -3.00 11.98
CA GLY A 741 31.97 -3.81 13.18
C GLY A 741 31.51 -5.26 13.05
N GLY A 742 31.75 -6.02 14.11
CA GLY A 742 31.51 -7.46 14.11
C GLY A 742 32.36 -8.19 13.07
N ILE A 743 31.78 -9.23 12.46
CA ILE A 743 32.38 -9.95 11.33
C ILE A 743 31.98 -9.38 9.96
N ILE A 744 31.36 -8.18 9.93
CA ILE A 744 30.93 -7.56 8.67
C ILE A 744 32.14 -6.85 8.04
N THR A 745 32.53 -7.29 6.85
CA THR A 745 33.67 -6.79 6.09
C THR A 745 33.27 -5.88 4.94
N PHE A 746 32.01 -5.91 4.51
CA PHE A 746 31.44 -4.92 3.61
C PHE A 746 29.98 -4.68 3.94
N ALA A 747 29.49 -3.48 3.65
CA ALA A 747 28.06 -3.18 3.60
C ALA A 747 27.76 -2.17 2.49
N LYS A 748 26.56 -2.28 1.92
CA LYS A 748 26.03 -1.38 0.90
C LYS A 748 24.57 -1.09 1.20
N ALA A 749 24.21 0.19 1.19
CA ALA A 749 22.83 0.63 1.16
C ALA A 749 22.57 1.57 -0.03
N THR A 750 21.38 1.45 -0.59
CA THR A 750 20.87 2.35 -1.62
C THR A 750 19.49 2.85 -1.17
N TYR A 751 19.26 4.15 -1.30
CA TYR A 751 17.98 4.77 -1.02
C TYR A 751 17.57 5.68 -2.18
N GLU A 752 16.37 5.45 -2.72
CA GLU A 752 15.72 6.36 -3.67
C GLU A 752 15.08 7.52 -2.89
N ALA A 753 15.87 8.55 -2.63
CA ALA A 753 15.39 9.75 -1.96
C ALA A 753 14.58 10.64 -2.93
N PRO A 754 13.77 11.61 -2.44
CA PRO A 754 13.04 12.55 -3.30
C PRO A 754 13.95 13.30 -4.29
N GLY A 755 15.17 13.63 -3.89
CA GLY A 755 16.18 14.28 -4.73
C GLY A 755 16.90 13.35 -5.72
N GLY A 756 16.67 12.04 -5.64
CA GLY A 756 17.33 11.00 -6.43
C GLY A 756 18.13 10.01 -5.59
N ARG A 757 18.78 9.06 -6.26
CA ARG A 757 19.48 7.95 -5.62
C ARG A 757 20.64 8.39 -4.74
N VAL A 758 20.63 7.94 -3.49
CA VAL A 758 21.75 7.94 -2.54
C VAL A 758 22.29 6.52 -2.45
N GLU A 759 23.60 6.34 -2.62
CA GLU A 759 24.22 5.02 -2.47
C GLU A 759 25.49 5.13 -1.65
N CYS A 760 25.65 4.27 -0.65
CA CYS A 760 26.84 4.16 0.16
C CYS A 760 27.27 2.70 0.21
N ALA A 761 28.50 2.42 -0.22
CA ALA A 761 29.09 1.10 -0.18
C ALA A 761 30.49 1.19 0.41
N TRP A 762 30.77 0.40 1.44
CA TRP A 762 32.11 0.31 2.00
C TRP A 762 32.60 -1.13 2.12
N GLU A 763 33.92 -1.28 2.10
CA GLU A 763 34.64 -2.54 2.27
C GLU A 763 35.88 -2.32 3.14
N VAL A 764 36.15 -3.27 4.05
CA VAL A 764 37.42 -3.39 4.77
C VAL A 764 38.28 -4.44 4.08
N ARG A 765 39.33 -3.98 3.37
CA ARG A 765 40.26 -4.83 2.62
C ARG A 765 41.45 -5.23 3.48
N ASN A 766 41.81 -6.52 3.42
CA ASN A 766 42.95 -7.10 4.13
C ASN A 766 43.00 -6.79 5.64
N ASN A 767 41.86 -6.44 6.26
CA ASN A 767 41.76 -5.95 7.64
C ASN A 767 42.66 -4.74 7.96
N GLN A 768 43.00 -3.93 6.96
CA GLN A 768 43.95 -2.83 7.08
C GLN A 768 43.52 -1.55 6.37
N GLU A 769 42.53 -1.62 5.49
CA GLU A 769 42.14 -0.53 4.61
C GLU A 769 40.62 -0.44 4.54
N PHE A 770 40.06 0.74 4.79
CA PHE A 770 38.65 1.05 4.63
C PHE A 770 38.45 1.84 3.34
N VAL A 771 37.61 1.30 2.45
CA VAL A 771 37.27 1.91 1.16
C VAL A 771 35.78 2.20 1.14
N LEU A 772 35.41 3.43 0.78
CA LEU A 772 34.03 3.91 0.72
C LEU A 772 33.75 4.48 -0.66
N ASP A 773 32.74 3.97 -1.35
CA ASP A 773 32.13 4.57 -2.54
C ASP A 773 30.78 5.19 -2.18
N LEU A 774 30.60 6.45 -2.54
CA LEU A 774 29.41 7.25 -2.23
C LEU A 774 28.83 7.87 -3.51
N VAL A 775 27.51 7.80 -3.67
CA VAL A 775 26.75 8.53 -4.69
C VAL A 775 25.82 9.51 -3.99
N VAL A 776 26.00 10.80 -4.29
CA VAL A 776 25.16 11.90 -3.82
C VAL A 776 24.35 12.43 -5.01
N PRO A 777 23.01 12.50 -4.92
CA PRO A 777 22.18 12.93 -6.03
C PRO A 777 22.38 14.42 -6.37
N PRO A 778 22.03 14.85 -7.60
CA PRO A 778 22.01 16.27 -7.96
C PRO A 778 21.17 17.10 -6.97
N ASN A 779 21.56 18.37 -6.77
CA ASN A 779 20.91 19.29 -5.83
C ASN A 779 20.95 18.88 -4.34
N SER A 780 21.77 17.88 -3.99
CA SER A 780 22.06 17.49 -2.60
C SER A 780 23.56 17.61 -2.28
N ARG A 781 23.87 17.56 -0.99
CA ARG A 781 25.25 17.46 -0.46
C ARG A 781 25.32 16.48 0.71
N ALA A 782 26.49 15.90 0.95
CA ALA A 782 26.72 14.96 2.03
C ALA A 782 27.77 15.46 3.03
N LEU A 783 27.47 15.35 4.32
CA LEU A 783 28.43 15.44 5.42
C LEU A 783 29.00 14.04 5.67
N VAL A 784 30.27 13.85 5.33
CA VAL A 784 30.95 12.57 5.43
C VAL A 784 31.77 12.55 6.72
N VAL A 785 31.64 11.45 7.47
CA VAL A 785 32.42 11.14 8.67
C VAL A 785 32.98 9.73 8.51
N LEU A 786 34.29 9.62 8.30
CA LEU A 786 34.94 8.32 8.10
C LEU A 786 35.27 7.67 9.46
N PRO A 787 35.25 6.32 9.56
CA PRO A 787 35.39 5.60 10.83
C PRO A 787 36.82 5.60 11.42
N VAL A 788 37.76 6.37 10.87
CA VAL A 788 39.19 6.33 11.23
C VAL A 788 39.62 7.60 11.95
N ASP A 789 39.33 8.75 11.36
CA ASP A 789 39.73 10.08 11.81
C ASP A 789 38.58 10.86 12.47
N GLU A 790 37.33 10.40 12.30
CA GLU A 790 36.11 11.07 12.79
C GLU A 790 36.00 12.54 12.34
N GLU A 791 36.76 12.94 11.32
CA GLU A 791 36.71 14.28 10.75
C GLU A 791 35.45 14.44 9.90
N GLU A 792 34.74 15.54 10.11
CA GLU A 792 33.57 15.90 9.34
C GLU A 792 33.95 16.77 8.14
N PHE A 793 33.55 16.38 6.92
CA PHE A 793 33.75 17.21 5.74
C PHE A 793 32.59 17.08 4.75
N TRP A 794 32.34 18.17 4.01
CA TRP A 794 31.25 18.24 3.03
C TRP A 794 31.72 17.83 1.64
N VAL A 795 30.86 17.08 0.93
CA VAL A 795 30.96 16.85 -0.52
C VAL A 795 29.66 17.23 -1.23
N GLY A 796 29.78 17.70 -2.47
CA GLY A 796 28.63 17.99 -3.32
C GLY A 796 28.04 16.75 -3.99
N SER A 797 27.18 16.95 -4.98
CA SER A 797 26.63 15.85 -5.80
C SER A 797 27.71 15.13 -6.61
N GLY A 798 27.41 13.90 -7.02
CA GLY A 798 28.29 13.06 -7.84
C GLY A 798 28.74 11.80 -7.14
N ARG A 799 29.73 11.13 -7.73
CA ARG A 799 30.33 9.90 -7.20
C ARG A 799 31.67 10.25 -6.54
N HIS A 800 31.81 9.84 -5.29
CA HIS A 800 32.99 10.05 -4.46
C HIS A 800 33.57 8.71 -4.04
N SER A 801 34.89 8.65 -3.86
CA SER A 801 35.57 7.46 -3.34
C SER A 801 36.60 7.88 -2.31
N PHE A 802 36.62 7.20 -1.17
CA PHE A 802 37.50 7.48 -0.06
C PHE A 802 38.24 6.21 0.33
N ASN A 803 39.49 6.39 0.73
CA ASN A 803 40.34 5.32 1.20
C ASN A 803 41.13 5.80 2.42
N ARG A 804 41.11 5.00 3.50
CA ARG A 804 41.87 5.26 4.73
C ARG A 804 42.46 3.94 5.27
N PRO A 805 43.67 3.98 5.87
CA PRO A 805 44.11 2.90 6.74
C PRO A 805 43.08 2.67 7.86
N TYR A 806 42.72 1.42 8.11
CA TYR A 806 41.70 1.05 9.10
C TYR A 806 42.15 -0.14 9.92
N SER A 807 42.03 -0.03 11.24
CA SER A 807 42.25 -1.15 12.16
C SER A 807 40.91 -1.56 12.77
N PRO A 808 40.40 -2.78 12.46
CA PRO A 808 39.19 -3.28 13.08
C PRO A 808 39.28 -3.29 14.61
N ALA A 809 38.16 -3.00 15.27
CA ALA A 809 38.07 -3.13 16.73
C ALA A 809 38.23 -4.61 17.16
N PRO A 810 38.72 -4.89 18.38
CA PRO A 810 38.80 -6.24 18.90
C PRO A 810 37.44 -6.96 18.89
N TRP A 811 37.43 -8.21 18.42
CA TRP A 811 36.23 -9.04 18.29
C TRP A 811 36.50 -10.51 18.67
N PRO A 812 35.54 -11.23 19.29
CA PRO A 812 34.24 -10.75 19.79
C PRO A 812 34.35 -10.12 21.19
N PRO A 813 33.49 -9.13 21.52
CA PRO A 813 33.30 -8.69 22.89
C PRO A 813 32.95 -9.87 23.82
N ALA A 814 33.57 -9.91 25.00
CA ALA A 814 33.36 -10.99 25.96
C ALA A 814 32.13 -10.74 26.85
N PRO A 815 31.27 -11.76 27.08
CA PRO A 815 30.19 -11.67 28.05
C PRO A 815 30.76 -11.59 29.48
N ILE A 816 29.96 -11.12 30.43
CA ILE A 816 30.31 -11.20 31.85
C ILE A 816 29.98 -12.62 32.33
N ARG A 817 31.00 -13.42 32.61
CA ARG A 817 30.82 -14.80 33.11
C ARG A 817 30.44 -14.77 34.59
N ASN A 818 29.28 -15.34 34.92
CA ASN A 818 28.89 -15.57 36.31
C ASN A 818 29.46 -16.92 36.78
N PHE A 819 30.01 -16.98 38.01
CA PHE A 819 30.70 -18.18 38.54
C PHE A 819 29.78 -19.41 38.70
N LEU A 820 28.45 -19.25 38.58
CA LEU A 820 27.43 -20.29 38.77
C LEU A 820 26.82 -20.81 37.44
N GLY A 821 27.42 -20.49 36.29
CA GLY A 821 26.86 -20.76 34.96
C GLY A 821 26.38 -19.47 34.28
N GLN A 822 26.08 -19.53 32.97
CA GLN A 822 25.40 -18.40 32.34
C GLN A 822 24.05 -18.23 33.03
N PRO A 823 23.77 -17.05 33.61
CA PRO A 823 22.46 -16.80 34.18
C PRO A 823 21.41 -16.99 33.06
N SER A 824 20.31 -17.71 33.32
CA SER A 824 19.15 -17.73 32.42
C SER A 824 18.67 -16.29 32.22
N ALA A 825 17.96 -16.00 31.11
CA ALA A 825 17.36 -14.67 30.91
C ALA A 825 16.59 -14.19 32.15
N ASP A 826 15.99 -15.11 32.90
CA ASP A 826 15.27 -14.87 34.16
C ASP A 826 16.17 -14.41 35.32
N SER A 827 17.43 -14.83 35.35
CA SER A 827 18.36 -14.60 36.47
C SER A 827 19.33 -13.42 36.27
N ILE A 828 19.26 -12.77 35.11
CA ILE A 828 20.02 -11.55 34.78
C ILE A 828 19.24 -10.30 35.22
N ALA A 829 18.13 -10.51 35.92
CA ALA A 829 17.16 -9.49 36.25
C ALA A 829 17.70 -8.37 37.15
#